data_AF-A0A1H8MIB1-F1
#
_entry.id   AF-A0A1H8MIB1-F1
#
_cell.length_a   1.000
_cell.length_b   1.000
_cell.length_c   1.000
_cell.angle_alpha   90.00
_cell.angle_beta   90.00
_cell.angle_gamma   90.00
#
_symmetry.space_group_name_H-M   'P 1'
#
loop_
_entity.id
_entity.type
_entity.pdbx_description
1 polymer ?
#
loop_
_entity_poly.entity_id
_entity_poly.type
_entity_poly.pdbx_seq_one_letter_code
_entity_poly.pdbx_strand_id
1 'polypeptide(L)'
;MKTVKPMRLIKLILFIGLVSWFAVFLLTGDQEDMEITGPQTPIDIEPDQEAGVDSEDGQAPPIEEPEQVELDEEELEELLEEQEGLALVLDTKQDAINGHPFFIENENYELYLKEENLSIILREKESGALMYSTVDEPIGSNETWQNFTQSGIVMEYLVGTNIVVYRADMYSENPDKMVTRTADGFEADIYYPELEIGFKVSVTLTDLGITVDVPQDQIVEENDRYRMASLYVYPFLGHTLLGDRDGYMFIPDGSGALIHLDDKDGKYSQPYSAMIYGENAGIDDPFVLSLFNNMDPFNDPEQIIAPVFGMVHTDNQLGYLGIIEEGQFSARLEAYPNGAILPYNWITPKFIYRQVYNQPTSQDTGTMVVRQRNRNDFDIRVHYQFVANERATYLGLAERYRDYLLANNLIESKEDEFKLRVDLLGAEVEQGLLFKSNVPMTTYSQAYDILTDLKGRGASNIMSVYKGWQDKGLHGGLPIRSFDPEATLDDGTSLTTLLTELADESIDLFLYHDGLRINMEELGTSRHRVMKKFNKRTYNEEVFGKVYREFNYLHPQATINVMTDVLIDYQNEEIDNVLISGISNTLFSYSEGNRELDRLSTKNHYRSIIEQYSESLNLLLEQPFAYLWDQTEAIIDLPSRSSNYVFVDEDIPFIALTLKGVMPMYGEYVNFQANQAAFFLQMIEQGLHPSFLITHESPAELINTNASYIYSSQYERYQEMIPSYYEELEQVHAAVVGAVIVDYQRSGSITKVSYENGVDIYVNYSDVEGSLDGVMIEGLSYKVVNDW
;
A
#
# COMPACT_ATOMS: atom_id res chain seq x y z
N MET A 1 -36.79 -65.89 -27.81
CA MET A 1 -36.43 -64.68 -28.59
C MET A 1 -37.05 -63.47 -27.91
N LYS A 2 -36.25 -62.65 -27.20
CA LYS A 2 -36.70 -61.33 -26.71
C LYS A 2 -36.28 -60.29 -27.76
N THR A 3 -37.27 -59.65 -28.37
CA THR A 3 -37.07 -58.59 -29.37
C THR A 3 -36.53 -57.34 -28.69
N VAL A 4 -35.29 -56.96 -29.06
CA VAL A 4 -34.66 -55.72 -28.60
C VAL A 4 -35.40 -54.55 -29.26
N LYS A 5 -35.90 -53.60 -28.46
CA LYS A 5 -36.59 -52.40 -28.97
C LYS A 5 -35.61 -51.58 -29.84
N PRO A 6 -36.01 -51.15 -31.05
CA PRO A 6 -35.11 -50.50 -32.03
C PRO A 6 -34.42 -49.24 -31.48
N MET A 7 -35.05 -48.57 -30.52
CA MET A 7 -34.53 -47.36 -29.87
C MET A 7 -33.32 -47.61 -28.95
N ARG A 8 -33.15 -48.83 -28.40
CA ARG A 8 -31.93 -49.19 -27.64
C ARG A 8 -30.75 -49.50 -28.57
N LEU A 9 -31.03 -50.04 -29.75
CA LEU A 9 -30.01 -50.30 -30.76
C LEU A 9 -29.46 -48.99 -31.34
N ILE A 10 -30.32 -48.00 -31.57
CA ILE A 10 -29.94 -46.66 -32.06
C ILE A 10 -29.06 -45.93 -31.03
N LYS A 11 -29.40 -45.97 -29.74
CA LYS A 11 -28.57 -45.36 -28.67
C LYS A 11 -27.20 -46.02 -28.54
N LEU A 12 -27.14 -47.35 -28.70
CA LEU A 12 -25.86 -48.09 -28.67
C LEU A 12 -24.99 -47.76 -29.89
N ILE A 13 -25.59 -47.61 -31.07
CA ILE A 13 -24.87 -47.22 -32.30
C ILE A 13 -24.35 -45.79 -32.21
N LEU A 14 -25.14 -44.86 -31.66
CA LEU A 14 -24.71 -43.47 -31.42
C LEU A 14 -23.57 -43.40 -30.38
N PHE A 15 -23.66 -44.18 -29.30
CA PHE A 15 -22.61 -44.24 -28.29
C PHE A 15 -21.30 -44.81 -28.86
N ILE A 16 -21.37 -45.90 -29.64
CA ILE A 16 -20.19 -46.49 -30.29
C ILE A 16 -19.60 -45.53 -31.34
N GLY A 17 -20.44 -44.78 -32.06
CA GLY A 17 -20.01 -43.75 -33.00
C GLY A 17 -19.26 -42.61 -32.32
N LEU A 18 -19.75 -42.15 -31.16
CA LEU A 18 -19.15 -41.05 -30.40
C LEU A 18 -17.82 -41.47 -29.75
N VAL A 19 -17.75 -42.70 -29.21
CA VAL A 19 -16.50 -43.28 -28.69
C VAL A 19 -15.49 -43.54 -29.81
N SER A 20 -15.93 -43.98 -30.99
CA SER A 20 -15.03 -44.18 -32.13
C SER A 20 -14.52 -42.86 -32.71
N TRP A 21 -15.36 -41.81 -32.72
CA TRP A 21 -14.95 -40.47 -33.14
C TRP A 21 -13.94 -39.86 -32.16
N PHE A 22 -14.15 -40.03 -30.85
CA PHE A 22 -13.22 -39.58 -29.81
C PHE A 22 -11.88 -40.34 -29.85
N ALA A 23 -11.92 -41.65 -30.12
CA ALA A 23 -10.71 -42.45 -30.30
C ALA A 23 -9.93 -42.07 -31.57
N VAL A 24 -10.61 -41.72 -32.67
CA VAL A 24 -9.96 -41.22 -33.88
C VAL A 24 -9.37 -39.84 -33.64
N PHE A 25 -10.07 -38.94 -32.95
CA PHE A 25 -9.56 -37.61 -32.58
C PHE A 25 -8.28 -37.68 -31.74
N LEU A 26 -8.21 -38.60 -30.77
CA LEU A 26 -7.00 -38.87 -29.98
C LEU A 26 -5.86 -39.52 -30.77
N LEU A 27 -6.17 -40.26 -31.84
CA LEU A 27 -5.18 -40.94 -32.69
C LEU A 27 -4.73 -40.12 -33.90
N THR A 28 -5.42 -39.02 -34.22
CA THR A 28 -5.10 -38.12 -35.35
C THR A 28 -4.72 -36.71 -34.92
N GLY A 29 -4.50 -36.46 -33.63
CA GLY A 29 -3.86 -35.24 -33.17
C GLY A 29 -2.38 -35.30 -33.55
N ASP A 30 -2.00 -34.57 -34.60
CA ASP A 30 -0.61 -34.43 -35.02
C ASP A 30 0.24 -33.91 -33.86
N GLN A 31 1.34 -34.61 -33.57
CA GLN A 31 2.45 -34.04 -32.81
C GLN A 31 3.14 -33.03 -33.73
N GLU A 32 2.96 -31.74 -33.48
CA GLU A 32 3.91 -30.75 -33.99
C GLU A 32 5.18 -30.85 -33.14
N ASP A 33 6.25 -31.30 -33.79
CA ASP A 33 7.61 -31.20 -33.28
C ASP A 33 7.93 -29.71 -33.04
N MET A 34 8.08 -29.32 -31.77
CA MET A 34 8.63 -28.01 -31.43
C MET A 34 10.10 -27.95 -31.83
N GLU A 35 10.41 -27.29 -32.94
CA GLU A 35 11.75 -26.78 -33.20
C GLU A 35 12.10 -25.75 -32.13
N ILE A 36 13.08 -26.08 -31.28
CA ILE A 36 13.71 -25.15 -30.36
C ILE A 36 14.55 -24.19 -31.20
N THR A 37 13.99 -23.04 -31.56
CA THR A 37 14.78 -21.87 -31.98
C THR A 37 15.13 -21.09 -30.72
N GLY A 38 16.43 -20.95 -30.45
CA GLY A 38 16.92 -20.07 -29.38
C GLY A 38 16.47 -18.62 -29.61
N PRO A 39 16.42 -17.79 -28.55
CA PRO A 39 15.98 -16.41 -28.67
C PRO A 39 16.86 -15.68 -29.70
N GLN A 40 16.23 -15.04 -30.68
CA GLN A 40 16.89 -14.02 -31.47
C GLN A 40 17.10 -12.83 -30.54
N THR A 41 18.35 -12.44 -30.36
CA THR A 41 18.75 -11.17 -29.77
C THR A 41 17.91 -10.05 -30.42
N PRO A 42 17.34 -9.11 -29.64
CA PRO A 42 16.71 -7.94 -30.21
C PRO A 42 17.71 -7.28 -31.16
N ILE A 43 17.29 -7.09 -32.40
CA ILE A 43 18.03 -6.31 -33.38
C ILE A 43 17.99 -4.87 -32.87
N ASP A 44 19.16 -4.27 -32.62
CA ASP A 44 19.32 -2.83 -32.49
C ASP A 44 18.60 -2.15 -33.65
N ILE A 45 17.49 -1.48 -33.36
CA ILE A 45 16.88 -0.56 -34.30
C ILE A 45 17.69 0.72 -34.15
N GLU A 46 18.72 0.89 -34.98
CA GLU A 46 19.30 2.21 -35.22
C GLU A 46 18.16 3.16 -35.61
N PRO A 47 18.08 4.37 -35.02
CA PRO A 47 17.06 5.33 -35.39
C PRO A 47 17.29 5.79 -36.83
N ASP A 48 16.44 5.33 -37.74
CA ASP A 48 16.43 5.79 -39.12
C ASP A 48 16.13 7.30 -39.16
N GLN A 49 17.00 8.01 -39.87
CA GLN A 49 16.98 9.45 -40.07
C GLN A 49 15.73 9.93 -40.85
N GLU A 50 15.18 11.04 -40.36
CA GLU A 50 14.40 12.07 -41.04
C GLU A 50 12.97 11.74 -41.54
N ALA A 51 12.00 12.23 -40.77
CA ALA A 51 10.91 13.03 -41.31
C ALA A 51 10.95 14.40 -40.63
N GLY A 52 11.52 15.40 -41.31
CA GLY A 52 11.57 16.78 -40.84
C GLY A 52 10.16 17.31 -40.56
N VAL A 53 9.89 17.59 -39.29
CA VAL A 53 8.83 18.50 -38.89
C VAL A 53 9.51 19.84 -38.72
N ASP A 54 9.18 20.80 -39.58
CA ASP A 54 9.58 22.20 -39.42
C ASP A 54 9.12 22.68 -38.03
N SER A 55 10.07 22.78 -37.11
CA SER A 55 9.92 23.44 -35.82
C SER A 55 10.08 24.95 -36.03
N GLU A 56 9.03 25.61 -36.50
CA GLU A 56 8.82 27.03 -36.23
C GLU A 56 7.64 27.16 -35.27
N ASP A 57 7.91 26.92 -33.99
CA ASP A 57 7.27 27.54 -32.81
C ASP A 57 8.02 27.00 -31.58
N GLY A 58 8.50 27.88 -30.70
CA GLY A 58 9.35 27.53 -29.56
C GLY A 58 8.68 26.62 -28.54
N GLN A 59 8.76 25.30 -28.75
CA GLN A 59 8.28 24.29 -27.81
C GLN A 59 9.40 23.90 -26.84
N ALA A 60 9.09 23.81 -25.54
CA ALA A 60 9.95 23.15 -24.57
C ALA A 60 10.21 21.69 -24.99
N PRO A 61 11.44 21.17 -24.81
CA PRO A 61 11.72 19.78 -25.07
C PRO A 61 10.92 18.85 -24.13
N PRO A 62 10.54 17.64 -24.58
CA PRO A 62 10.04 16.57 -23.72
C PRO A 62 10.88 16.37 -22.45
N ILE A 63 10.29 15.83 -21.37
CA ILE A 63 11.11 15.28 -20.28
C ILE A 63 11.89 14.09 -20.85
N GLU A 64 13.17 14.30 -21.11
CA GLU A 64 14.12 13.22 -21.33
C GLU A 64 14.67 12.79 -19.97
N GLU A 65 14.60 11.48 -19.69
CA GLU A 65 15.36 10.91 -18.57
C GLU A 65 16.84 11.23 -18.84
N PRO A 66 17.53 11.87 -17.89
CA PRO A 66 18.94 12.16 -18.10
C PRO A 66 19.68 10.81 -18.08
N GLU A 67 20.73 10.68 -18.89
CA GLU A 67 21.68 9.61 -18.64
C GLU A 67 22.19 9.77 -17.20
N GLN A 68 22.38 8.65 -16.49
CA GLN A 68 22.94 8.69 -15.14
C GLN A 68 24.19 9.58 -15.17
N VAL A 69 24.22 10.58 -14.29
CA VAL A 69 25.32 11.53 -14.24
C VAL A 69 26.57 10.78 -13.76
N GLU A 70 27.47 10.43 -14.68
CA GLU A 70 28.81 9.97 -14.35
C GLU A 70 29.66 11.20 -14.00
N LEU A 71 29.88 11.42 -12.69
CA LEU A 71 30.84 12.42 -12.19
C LEU A 71 32.23 11.78 -12.12
N ASP A 72 33.26 12.47 -12.62
CA ASP A 72 34.64 12.03 -12.41
C ASP A 72 35.16 12.39 -11.00
N GLU A 73 36.25 11.76 -10.56
CA GLU A 73 36.76 11.92 -9.19
C GLU A 73 37.17 13.38 -8.86
N GLU A 74 37.67 14.15 -9.83
CA GLU A 74 38.09 15.54 -9.60
C GLU A 74 36.89 16.49 -9.52
N GLU A 75 35.90 16.33 -10.42
CA GLU A 75 34.64 17.08 -10.36
C GLU A 75 33.89 16.75 -9.07
N LEU A 76 33.84 15.49 -8.67
CA LEU A 76 33.20 15.08 -7.42
C LEU A 76 33.84 15.71 -6.18
N GLU A 77 35.18 15.77 -6.14
CA GLU A 77 35.92 16.36 -5.01
C GLU A 77 35.67 17.88 -4.90
N GLU A 78 35.65 18.61 -6.04
CA GLU A 78 35.32 20.04 -6.06
C GLU A 78 33.87 20.30 -5.62
N LEU A 79 32.94 19.44 -6.03
CA LEU A 79 31.51 19.56 -5.71
C LEU A 79 31.18 19.25 -4.24
N LEU A 80 31.87 18.26 -3.66
CA LEU A 80 31.77 17.99 -2.23
C LEU A 80 32.35 19.15 -1.40
N GLU A 81 33.45 19.78 -1.85
CA GLU A 81 34.00 20.98 -1.20
C GLU A 81 33.03 22.17 -1.21
N GLU A 82 32.25 22.36 -2.29
CA GLU A 82 31.23 23.42 -2.36
C GLU A 82 30.04 23.13 -1.43
N GLN A 83 29.59 21.88 -1.33
CA GLN A 83 28.54 21.45 -0.39
C GLN A 83 28.95 21.54 1.08
N GLU A 84 30.22 21.30 1.42
CA GLU A 84 30.76 21.56 2.77
C GLU A 84 30.61 23.05 3.19
N GLY A 85 30.39 23.96 2.25
CA GLY A 85 30.11 25.38 2.50
C GLY A 85 28.69 25.71 2.97
N LEU A 86 27.74 24.77 2.89
CA LEU A 86 26.37 24.98 3.34
C LEU A 86 26.27 24.95 4.87
N ALA A 87 25.70 26.01 5.45
CA ALA A 87 25.48 26.06 6.90
C ALA A 87 24.40 25.04 7.30
N LEU A 88 24.75 24.06 8.12
CA LEU A 88 23.76 23.08 8.65
C LEU A 88 23.12 23.55 9.96
N VAL A 89 23.81 24.43 10.70
CA VAL A 89 23.38 24.96 12.00
C VAL A 89 23.79 26.43 12.11
N LEU A 90 22.87 27.29 12.56
CA LEU A 90 23.13 28.68 12.89
C LEU A 90 22.54 29.02 14.27
N ASP A 91 23.39 29.39 15.24
CA ASP A 91 22.96 29.67 16.62
C ASP A 91 22.04 30.90 16.75
N THR A 92 22.12 31.82 15.78
CA THR A 92 21.39 33.07 15.82
C THR A 92 20.64 33.31 14.53
N LYS A 93 19.52 34.02 14.66
CA LYS A 93 18.78 34.59 13.54
C LYS A 93 19.72 35.36 12.59
N GLN A 94 19.50 35.19 11.29
CA GLN A 94 20.19 35.93 10.24
C GLN A 94 19.21 36.86 9.51
N ASP A 95 19.73 37.87 8.83
CA ASP A 95 18.91 38.67 7.91
C ASP A 95 18.63 37.92 6.59
N ALA A 96 19.54 37.04 6.17
CA ALA A 96 19.39 36.12 5.05
C ALA A 96 20.31 34.89 5.22
N ILE A 97 19.91 33.75 4.66
CA ILE A 97 20.68 32.50 4.62
C ILE A 97 20.73 32.03 3.17
N ASN A 98 21.93 31.83 2.61
CA ASN A 98 22.12 31.35 1.23
C ASN A 98 21.19 32.03 0.19
N GLY A 99 21.14 33.37 0.18
CA GLY A 99 20.26 34.11 -0.73
C GLY A 99 18.77 34.14 -0.38
N HIS A 100 18.35 33.54 0.74
CA HIS A 100 16.98 33.55 1.25
C HIS A 100 16.83 34.59 2.37
N PRO A 101 16.19 35.75 2.14
CA PRO A 101 15.88 36.71 3.20
C PRO A 101 14.99 36.11 4.29
N PHE A 102 15.18 36.57 5.53
CA PHE A 102 14.25 36.28 6.62
C PHE A 102 12.83 36.71 6.25
N PHE A 103 11.86 35.81 6.42
CA PHE A 103 10.48 36.05 6.02
C PHE A 103 9.53 36.15 7.22
N ILE A 104 9.43 35.11 8.06
CA ILE A 104 8.56 35.09 9.25
C ILE A 104 9.08 34.13 10.31
N GLU A 105 8.62 34.26 11.56
CA GLU A 105 8.96 33.34 12.65
C GLU A 105 7.77 33.13 13.59
N ASN A 106 7.79 32.01 14.32
CA ASN A 106 6.95 31.77 15.48
C ASN A 106 7.82 31.43 16.71
N GLU A 107 7.28 30.74 17.71
CA GLU A 107 8.02 30.35 18.90
C GLU A 107 9.19 29.39 18.58
N ASN A 108 8.97 28.45 17.65
CA ASN A 108 9.85 27.31 17.40
C ASN A 108 10.70 27.44 16.13
N TYR A 109 10.21 28.17 15.12
CA TYR A 109 10.81 28.19 13.79
C TYR A 109 10.97 29.60 13.22
N GLU A 110 12.01 29.77 12.40
CA GLU A 110 12.17 30.88 11.47
C GLU A 110 12.09 30.34 10.04
N LEU A 111 11.32 31.03 9.20
CA LEU A 111 11.18 30.74 7.77
C LEU A 111 11.88 31.83 6.97
N TYR A 112 12.75 31.41 6.05
CA TYR A 112 13.44 32.26 5.08
C TYR A 112 12.92 31.88 3.69
N LEU A 113 12.67 32.88 2.83
CA LEU A 113 12.00 32.68 1.54
C LEU A 113 12.76 33.38 0.42
N LYS A 114 13.16 32.65 -0.61
CA LYS A 114 13.63 33.18 -1.89
C LYS A 114 12.44 33.23 -2.85
N GLU A 115 11.79 34.40 -2.94
CA GLU A 115 10.54 34.57 -3.71
C GLU A 115 10.69 34.22 -5.21
N GLU A 116 11.92 34.34 -5.75
CA GLU A 116 12.22 34.05 -7.15
C GLU A 116 11.88 32.61 -7.55
N ASN A 117 12.17 31.63 -6.69
CA ASN A 117 11.95 30.21 -6.96
C ASN A 117 11.09 29.51 -5.91
N LEU A 118 10.43 30.30 -5.05
CA LEU A 118 9.65 29.86 -3.90
C LEU A 118 10.42 28.90 -2.98
N SER A 119 11.75 28.95 -3.01
CA SER A 119 12.58 28.13 -2.14
C SER A 119 12.53 28.65 -0.72
N ILE A 120 12.52 27.72 0.23
CA ILE A 120 12.45 28.00 1.64
C ILE A 120 13.63 27.36 2.38
N ILE A 121 14.04 28.03 3.45
CA ILE A 121 14.89 27.47 4.48
C ILE A 121 14.14 27.60 5.80
N LEU A 122 13.98 26.47 6.50
CA LEU A 122 13.45 26.45 7.85
C LEU A 122 14.61 26.35 8.83
N ARG A 123 14.59 27.20 9.87
CA ARG A 123 15.52 27.11 11.01
C ARG A 123 14.75 26.77 12.27
N GLU A 124 15.11 25.67 12.93
CA GLU A 124 14.63 25.35 14.27
C GLU A 124 15.40 26.19 15.30
N LYS A 125 14.68 26.88 16.18
CA LYS A 125 15.26 27.97 16.99
C LYS A 125 16.08 27.49 18.17
N GLU A 126 15.79 26.33 18.73
CA GLU A 126 16.49 25.78 19.89
C GLU A 126 17.87 25.23 19.53
N SER A 127 17.94 24.38 18.51
CA SER A 127 19.16 23.76 17.99
C SER A 127 19.92 24.66 16.99
N GLY A 128 19.21 25.57 16.32
CA GLY A 128 19.74 26.34 15.19
C GLY A 128 19.84 25.54 13.90
N ALA A 129 19.40 24.28 13.87
CA ALA A 129 19.48 23.41 12.71
C ALA A 129 18.65 23.94 11.53
N LEU A 130 19.15 23.72 10.32
CA LEU A 130 18.59 24.21 9.07
C LEU A 130 18.09 23.07 8.18
N MET A 131 16.98 23.32 7.48
CA MET A 131 16.43 22.45 6.45
C MET A 131 16.17 23.25 5.18
N TYR A 132 16.73 22.80 4.06
CA TYR A 132 16.70 23.45 2.76
C TYR A 132 15.70 22.78 1.83
N SER A 133 14.98 23.55 0.99
CA SER A 133 13.98 22.99 0.07
C SER A 133 14.39 22.88 -1.40
N THR A 134 15.54 23.45 -1.78
CA THR A 134 16.07 23.42 -3.14
C THR A 134 17.59 23.38 -3.11
N VAL A 135 18.18 22.90 -4.20
CA VAL A 135 19.61 22.99 -4.47
C VAL A 135 19.88 24.37 -5.10
N ASP A 136 20.84 25.16 -4.61
CA ASP A 136 21.13 26.48 -5.20
C ASP A 136 22.04 26.36 -6.43
N GLU A 137 23.01 25.45 -6.39
CA GLU A 137 23.95 25.13 -7.48
C GLU A 137 23.83 23.64 -7.85
N PRO A 138 22.92 23.28 -8.78
CA PRO A 138 22.67 21.91 -9.18
C PRO A 138 23.88 21.25 -9.83
N ILE A 139 24.02 19.95 -9.61
CA ILE A 139 25.17 19.16 -10.04
C ILE A 139 24.75 18.22 -11.16
N GLY A 140 25.47 18.32 -12.28
CA GLY A 140 25.23 17.51 -13.46
C GLY A 140 23.80 17.63 -14.00
N SER A 141 23.47 16.78 -14.97
CA SER A 141 22.18 16.75 -15.65
C SER A 141 21.90 17.94 -16.59
N ASN A 142 20.81 17.83 -17.34
CA ASN A 142 20.36 18.85 -18.29
C ASN A 142 19.60 20.00 -17.60
N GLU A 143 19.38 21.10 -18.32
CA GLU A 143 18.70 22.32 -17.81
C GLU A 143 17.34 22.01 -17.14
N THR A 144 16.56 21.09 -17.70
CA THR A 144 15.25 20.68 -17.16
C THR A 144 15.34 20.08 -15.75
N TRP A 145 16.40 19.33 -15.46
CA TRP A 145 16.63 18.75 -14.13
C TRP A 145 17.31 19.72 -13.18
N GLN A 146 18.21 20.58 -13.67
CA GLN A 146 18.80 21.64 -12.85
C GLN A 146 17.69 22.57 -12.31
N ASN A 147 16.82 23.05 -13.20
CA ASN A 147 15.71 23.91 -12.81
C ASN A 147 14.70 23.21 -11.87
N PHE A 148 14.51 21.90 -12.04
CA PHE A 148 13.69 21.08 -11.12
C PHE A 148 14.24 21.09 -9.70
N THR A 149 15.55 20.91 -9.54
CA THR A 149 16.21 20.92 -8.22
C THR A 149 16.22 22.29 -7.55
N GLN A 150 16.17 23.36 -8.33
CA GLN A 150 16.13 24.74 -7.87
C GLN A 150 14.72 25.27 -7.57
N SER A 151 13.66 24.49 -7.76
CA SER A 151 12.28 24.98 -7.70
C SER A 151 11.51 24.42 -6.52
N GLY A 152 10.91 25.30 -5.70
CA GLY A 152 10.08 24.89 -4.57
C GLY A 152 8.75 24.26 -5.00
N ILE A 153 8.24 24.59 -6.18
CA ILE A 153 7.02 24.04 -6.77
C ILE A 153 7.28 23.71 -8.24
N VAL A 154 6.83 22.56 -8.70
CA VAL A 154 7.05 22.12 -10.08
C VAL A 154 5.77 21.52 -10.64
N MET A 155 5.34 22.03 -11.80
CA MET A 155 4.22 21.49 -12.55
C MET A 155 4.72 20.59 -13.68
N GLU A 156 4.05 19.47 -13.89
CA GLU A 156 4.13 18.70 -15.12
C GLU A 156 2.87 18.96 -15.96
N TYR A 157 3.02 19.03 -17.28
CA TYR A 157 1.92 19.32 -18.22
C TYR A 157 2.00 18.50 -19.51
N LEU A 158 0.88 18.44 -20.22
CA LEU A 158 0.68 17.71 -21.47
C LEU A 158 0.35 18.69 -22.60
N VAL A 159 0.83 18.39 -23.82
CA VAL A 159 0.65 19.23 -25.01
C VAL A 159 -0.26 18.55 -26.04
N GLY A 160 -1.36 19.20 -26.40
CA GLY A 160 -2.29 18.74 -27.44
C GLY A 160 -2.89 17.38 -27.09
N THR A 161 -2.71 16.38 -27.96
CA THR A 161 -3.11 14.99 -27.67
C THR A 161 -1.92 14.09 -27.34
N ASN A 162 -0.74 14.67 -27.15
CA ASN A 162 0.46 13.93 -26.81
C ASN A 162 0.39 13.43 -25.35
N ILE A 163 1.03 12.30 -25.11
CA ILE A 163 1.19 11.63 -23.81
C ILE A 163 2.54 11.95 -23.17
N VAL A 164 3.46 12.54 -23.95
CA VAL A 164 4.72 13.05 -23.45
C VAL A 164 4.43 14.13 -22.41
N VAL A 165 5.06 13.95 -21.24
CA VAL A 165 4.99 14.90 -20.13
C VAL A 165 6.12 15.91 -20.29
N TYR A 166 5.79 17.17 -20.09
CA TYR A 166 6.70 18.31 -20.08
C TYR A 166 6.71 18.90 -18.67
N ARG A 167 7.76 19.64 -18.33
CA ARG A 167 7.93 20.24 -17.01
C ARG A 167 7.93 21.77 -17.12
N ALA A 168 7.21 22.42 -16.22
CA ALA A 168 7.21 23.86 -16.02
C ALA A 168 7.55 24.11 -14.55
N ASP A 169 8.73 24.68 -14.34
CA ASP A 169 9.35 24.95 -13.04
C ASP A 169 9.42 26.47 -12.80
N MET A 170 10.16 26.92 -11.79
CA MET A 170 10.20 28.35 -11.46
C MET A 170 11.04 29.21 -12.43
N TYR A 171 11.73 28.60 -13.38
CA TYR A 171 12.62 29.24 -14.36
C TYR A 171 12.16 28.99 -15.81
N SER A 172 11.81 27.75 -16.15
CA SER A 172 11.29 27.40 -17.47
C SER A 172 9.88 27.98 -17.70
N GLU A 173 9.52 28.23 -18.95
CA GLU A 173 8.22 28.81 -19.35
C GLU A 173 7.91 30.20 -18.76
N ASN A 174 8.90 30.87 -18.15
CA ASN A 174 8.87 32.24 -17.62
C ASN A 174 7.59 32.58 -16.79
N PRO A 175 7.36 31.92 -15.64
CA PRO A 175 6.16 32.16 -14.83
C PRO A 175 6.10 33.57 -14.24
N ASP A 176 4.93 34.19 -14.33
CA ASP A 176 4.54 35.33 -13.51
C ASP A 176 4.25 34.83 -12.09
N LYS A 177 4.91 35.45 -11.09
CA LYS A 177 4.83 35.06 -9.68
C LYS A 177 4.52 36.28 -8.83
N MET A 178 3.51 36.17 -7.97
CA MET A 178 3.18 37.20 -6.98
C MET A 178 3.08 36.58 -5.60
N VAL A 179 4.07 36.89 -4.74
CA VAL A 179 4.09 36.46 -3.34
C VAL A 179 3.41 37.51 -2.47
N THR A 180 2.41 37.08 -1.71
CA THR A 180 1.70 37.89 -0.73
C THR A 180 1.93 37.32 0.67
N ARG A 181 2.55 38.10 1.55
CA ARG A 181 2.76 37.73 2.94
C ARG A 181 1.44 37.66 3.72
N THR A 182 1.22 36.59 4.46
CA THR A 182 0.10 36.41 5.40
C THR A 182 0.58 36.63 6.85
N ALA A 183 -0.29 36.38 7.83
CA ALA A 183 0.04 36.54 9.25
C ALA A 183 1.02 35.48 9.78
N ASP A 184 1.05 34.33 9.11
CA ASP A 184 1.68 33.08 9.51
C ASP A 184 2.43 32.42 8.36
N GLY A 185 2.59 33.08 7.21
CA GLY A 185 3.21 32.48 6.03
C GLY A 185 3.06 33.34 4.78
N PHE A 186 2.85 32.71 3.63
CA PHE A 186 2.63 33.41 2.36
C PHE A 186 1.68 32.66 1.42
N GLU A 187 1.06 33.42 0.53
CA GLU A 187 0.40 32.91 -0.68
C GLU A 187 1.23 33.30 -1.90
N ALA A 188 1.37 32.39 -2.86
CA ALA A 188 2.01 32.62 -4.16
C ALA A 188 1.00 32.34 -5.27
N ASP A 189 0.63 33.39 -6.02
CA ASP A 189 -0.08 33.25 -7.29
C ASP A 189 0.95 33.01 -8.39
N ILE A 190 0.86 31.85 -9.06
CA ILE A 190 1.78 31.42 -10.12
C ILE A 190 0.97 31.29 -11.41
N TYR A 191 1.43 31.92 -12.49
CA TYR A 191 0.80 31.84 -13.81
C TYR A 191 1.88 31.71 -14.88
N TYR A 192 1.74 30.73 -15.76
CA TYR A 192 2.62 30.50 -16.91
C TYR A 192 1.97 31.09 -18.15
N PRO A 193 2.37 32.29 -18.62
CA PRO A 193 1.66 32.99 -19.68
C PRO A 193 1.65 32.26 -21.02
N GLU A 194 2.73 31.54 -21.34
CA GLU A 194 2.84 30.77 -22.58
C GLU A 194 1.96 29.51 -22.58
N LEU A 195 1.69 28.97 -21.39
CA LEU A 195 0.84 27.80 -21.20
C LEU A 195 -0.63 28.19 -20.94
N GLU A 196 -0.87 29.43 -20.49
CA GLU A 196 -2.14 29.93 -19.94
C GLU A 196 -2.67 29.01 -18.82
N ILE A 197 -1.76 28.58 -17.95
CA ILE A 197 -2.05 27.76 -16.76
C ILE A 197 -1.62 28.54 -15.52
N GLY A 198 -2.48 28.60 -14.51
CA GLY A 198 -2.12 29.19 -13.22
C GLY A 198 -2.73 28.45 -12.04
N PHE A 199 -2.14 28.65 -10.88
CA PHE A 199 -2.56 28.08 -9.60
C PHE A 199 -2.05 28.91 -8.44
N LYS A 200 -2.67 28.73 -7.28
CA LYS A 200 -2.28 29.36 -6.02
C LYS A 200 -1.69 28.33 -5.07
N VAL A 201 -0.55 28.66 -4.47
CA VAL A 201 0.06 27.90 -3.39
C VAL A 201 0.02 28.74 -2.12
N SER A 202 -0.43 28.16 -1.01
CA SER A 202 -0.35 28.77 0.32
C SER A 202 0.59 27.97 1.19
N VAL A 203 1.51 28.65 1.88
CA VAL A 203 2.46 28.03 2.81
C VAL A 203 2.28 28.69 4.17
N THR A 204 1.93 27.89 5.17
CA THR A 204 1.67 28.34 6.55
C THR A 204 2.74 27.78 7.48
N LEU A 205 3.41 28.65 8.23
CA LEU A 205 4.32 28.29 9.33
C LEU A 205 3.49 27.98 10.59
N THR A 206 3.48 26.71 10.97
CA THR A 206 2.80 26.19 12.16
C THR A 206 3.78 25.98 13.31
N ASP A 207 3.27 25.70 14.51
CA ASP A 207 4.10 25.36 15.66
C ASP A 207 4.90 24.05 15.48
N LEU A 208 4.56 23.26 14.45
CA LEU A 208 5.20 21.98 14.14
C LEU A 208 6.07 22.02 12.87
N GLY A 209 6.10 23.10 12.11
CA GLY A 209 6.78 23.15 10.82
C GLY A 209 5.97 23.92 9.79
N ILE A 210 5.79 23.38 8.58
CA ILE A 210 5.01 24.05 7.52
C ILE A 210 3.84 23.21 7.03
N THR A 211 2.77 23.87 6.62
CA THR A 211 1.66 23.27 5.85
C THR A 211 1.61 23.94 4.49
N VAL A 212 1.43 23.15 3.43
CA VAL A 212 1.31 23.63 2.06
C VAL A 212 -0.05 23.24 1.50
N ASP A 213 -0.79 24.23 1.01
CA ASP A 213 -2.11 24.07 0.41
C ASP A 213 -2.11 24.51 -1.06
N VAL A 214 -2.74 23.72 -1.93
CA VAL A 214 -3.05 24.11 -3.32
C VAL A 214 -4.54 23.85 -3.56
N PRO A 215 -5.39 24.89 -3.47
CA PRO A 215 -6.82 24.75 -3.69
C PRO A 215 -7.13 24.48 -5.17
N GLN A 216 -7.88 23.42 -5.44
CA GLN A 216 -8.27 22.98 -6.77
C GLN A 216 -9.09 24.02 -7.53
N ASP A 217 -9.92 24.78 -6.82
CA ASP A 217 -10.75 25.83 -7.39
C ASP A 217 -9.95 27.06 -7.86
N GLN A 218 -8.69 27.17 -7.42
CA GLN A 218 -7.74 28.20 -7.86
C GLN A 218 -6.85 27.75 -9.02
N ILE A 219 -7.00 26.51 -9.52
CA ILE A 219 -6.25 26.02 -10.69
C ILE A 219 -6.99 26.37 -11.97
N VAL A 220 -6.39 27.23 -12.78
CA VAL A 220 -6.93 27.75 -14.04
C VAL A 220 -6.17 27.15 -15.22
N GLU A 221 -6.93 26.65 -16.21
CA GLU A 221 -6.39 26.19 -17.50
C GLU A 221 -7.20 26.87 -18.62
N GLU A 222 -6.68 27.97 -19.16
CA GLU A 222 -7.39 28.77 -20.17
C GLU A 222 -7.14 28.25 -21.59
N ASN A 223 -6.02 27.53 -21.78
CA ASN A 223 -5.64 26.94 -23.05
C ASN A 223 -6.20 25.51 -23.22
N ASP A 224 -6.64 25.16 -24.43
CA ASP A 224 -7.07 23.80 -24.75
C ASP A 224 -5.91 22.84 -25.10
N ARG A 225 -4.78 23.40 -25.56
CA ARG A 225 -3.58 22.65 -25.96
C ARG A 225 -2.80 22.19 -24.73
N TYR A 226 -2.51 23.10 -23.80
CA TYR A 226 -1.71 22.79 -22.61
C TYR A 226 -2.61 22.40 -21.44
N ARG A 227 -2.30 21.28 -20.79
CA ARG A 227 -3.08 20.76 -19.66
C ARG A 227 -2.17 20.31 -18.55
N MET A 228 -2.48 20.70 -17.33
CA MET A 228 -1.79 20.25 -16.12
C MET A 228 -1.91 18.73 -15.97
N ALA A 229 -0.79 18.08 -15.70
CA ALA A 229 -0.66 16.64 -15.51
C ALA A 229 -0.47 16.30 -14.03
N SER A 230 0.50 16.95 -13.38
CA SER A 230 0.83 16.72 -11.97
C SER A 230 1.56 17.90 -11.35
N LEU A 231 1.66 17.88 -10.02
CA LEU A 231 2.37 18.89 -9.22
C LEU A 231 3.27 18.21 -8.19
N TYR A 232 4.50 18.70 -8.05
CA TYR A 232 5.40 18.41 -6.93
C TYR A 232 5.40 19.59 -5.98
N VAL A 233 5.42 19.28 -4.68
CA VAL A 233 5.41 20.28 -3.60
C VAL A 233 6.65 20.11 -2.76
N TYR A 234 7.60 21.04 -2.90
CA TYR A 234 8.93 20.99 -2.27
C TYR A 234 9.69 19.68 -2.50
N PRO A 235 9.94 19.29 -3.76
CA PRO A 235 10.54 18.00 -4.09
C PRO A 235 11.90 17.73 -3.43
N PHE A 236 12.69 18.78 -3.16
CA PHE A 236 14.03 18.70 -2.57
C PHE A 236 14.09 19.19 -1.12
N LEU A 237 12.96 19.15 -0.39
CA LEU A 237 13.00 19.40 1.06
C LEU A 237 13.88 18.36 1.75
N GLY A 238 14.94 18.83 2.41
CA GLY A 238 15.89 17.96 3.09
C GLY A 238 16.75 17.10 2.17
N HIS A 239 16.92 17.49 0.91
CA HIS A 239 17.84 16.80 0.01
C HIS A 239 19.27 16.72 0.57
N THR A 240 20.02 15.74 0.09
CA THR A 240 21.45 15.52 0.40
C THR A 240 22.20 15.12 -0.85
N LEU A 241 23.48 15.49 -0.97
CA LEU A 241 24.32 15.13 -2.11
C LEU A 241 25.09 13.85 -1.79
N LEU A 242 24.85 12.78 -2.55
CA LEU A 242 25.50 11.49 -2.36
C LEU A 242 25.42 11.05 -0.89
N GLY A 243 26.57 10.78 -0.26
CA GLY A 243 26.72 10.45 1.16
C GLY A 243 27.29 11.59 2.02
N ASP A 244 27.06 12.86 1.65
CA ASP A 244 27.58 14.03 2.37
C ASP A 244 27.05 14.14 3.81
N ARG A 245 25.90 13.52 4.11
CA ARG A 245 25.21 13.63 5.40
C ARG A 245 24.73 12.28 5.90
N ASP A 246 24.78 12.13 7.23
CA ASP A 246 24.21 10.98 7.91
C ASP A 246 22.69 11.14 8.08
N GLY A 247 21.94 10.08 7.80
CA GLY A 247 20.49 10.08 7.96
C GLY A 247 19.80 9.05 7.09
N TYR A 248 18.49 9.24 6.90
CA TYR A 248 17.67 8.36 6.07
C TYR A 248 16.39 9.03 5.55
N MET A 249 15.90 8.51 4.43
CA MET A 249 14.52 8.65 3.99
C MET A 249 13.67 7.54 4.59
N PHE A 250 12.47 7.87 5.04
CA PHE A 250 11.46 6.92 5.50
C PHE A 250 10.37 6.76 4.44
N ILE A 251 10.12 5.51 4.04
CA ILE A 251 9.00 5.12 3.18
C ILE A 251 8.03 4.19 3.94
N PRO A 252 6.70 4.38 3.81
CA PRO A 252 5.67 3.58 4.49
C PRO A 252 5.35 2.27 3.74
N ASP A 253 6.39 1.55 3.31
CA ASP A 253 6.28 0.26 2.60
C ASP A 253 6.07 -0.88 3.59
N GLY A 254 4.89 -1.52 3.57
CA GLY A 254 4.52 -2.58 4.51
C GLY A 254 4.55 -2.09 5.97
N SER A 255 5.40 -2.70 6.80
CA SER A 255 5.62 -2.24 8.18
C SER A 255 6.29 -0.86 8.26
N GLY A 256 7.01 -0.46 7.22
CA GLY A 256 7.88 0.71 7.13
C GLY A 256 9.33 0.33 6.76
N ALA A 257 10.01 1.19 6.01
CA ALA A 257 11.39 0.96 5.57
C ALA A 257 12.22 2.26 5.53
N LEU A 258 13.53 2.10 5.70
CA LEU A 258 14.52 3.18 5.63
C LEU A 258 15.43 3.00 4.41
N ILE A 259 15.71 4.11 3.75
CA ILE A 259 16.75 4.26 2.74
C ILE A 259 17.78 5.23 3.33
N HIS A 260 18.95 4.72 3.69
CA HIS A 260 20.04 5.52 4.24
C HIS A 260 20.58 6.51 3.21
N LEU A 261 21.06 7.66 3.69
CA LEU A 261 21.60 8.74 2.86
C LEU A 261 23.05 8.51 2.45
N ASP A 262 23.66 7.37 2.78
CA ASP A 262 25.02 7.03 2.34
C ASP A 262 25.12 6.93 0.81
N ASP A 263 26.34 7.10 0.30
CA ASP A 263 26.61 7.02 -1.14
C ASP A 263 26.26 5.61 -1.66
N LYS A 264 25.39 5.56 -2.66
CA LYS A 264 24.94 4.29 -3.26
C LYS A 264 25.82 3.84 -4.42
N ASP A 265 26.89 4.56 -4.74
CA ASP A 265 27.84 4.27 -5.83
C ASP A 265 27.15 4.08 -7.21
N GLY A 266 26.04 4.78 -7.46
CA GLY A 266 25.27 4.62 -8.70
C GLY A 266 24.66 3.23 -8.93
N LYS A 267 24.57 2.38 -7.88
CA LYS A 267 24.11 0.98 -7.98
C LYS A 267 22.64 0.85 -8.41
N TYR A 268 21.85 1.88 -8.20
CA TYR A 268 20.41 1.86 -8.46
C TYR A 268 20.12 2.69 -9.70
N SER A 269 19.20 2.23 -10.53
CA SER A 269 18.77 2.92 -11.76
C SER A 269 17.27 3.23 -11.75
N GLN A 270 16.58 2.96 -10.65
CA GLN A 270 15.14 3.14 -10.50
C GLN A 270 14.85 3.71 -9.11
N PRO A 271 13.96 4.71 -8.99
CA PRO A 271 13.49 5.21 -7.71
C PRO A 271 12.46 4.27 -7.10
N TYR A 272 12.14 4.50 -5.83
CA TYR A 272 10.87 4.06 -5.27
C TYR A 272 9.76 4.99 -5.78
N SER A 273 8.80 4.46 -6.53
CA SER A 273 7.61 5.17 -6.98
C SER A 273 6.37 4.30 -6.76
N ALA A 274 5.57 4.66 -5.76
CA ALA A 274 4.37 3.91 -5.41
C ALA A 274 3.16 4.82 -5.22
N MET A 275 1.99 4.36 -5.65
CA MET A 275 0.73 5.06 -5.41
C MET A 275 0.34 4.94 -3.93
N ILE A 276 -0.03 6.06 -3.32
CA ILE A 276 -0.63 6.04 -1.98
C ILE A 276 -1.94 5.25 -2.05
N TYR A 277 -2.17 4.33 -1.10
CA TYR A 277 -3.30 3.39 -1.06
C TYR A 277 -3.33 2.37 -2.22
N GLY A 278 -2.16 1.97 -2.72
CA GLY A 278 -2.02 0.91 -3.70
C GLY A 278 -2.31 1.32 -5.15
N GLU A 279 -2.16 0.37 -6.06
CA GLU A 279 -2.27 0.58 -7.51
C GLU A 279 -3.68 0.99 -7.97
N ASN A 280 -3.79 1.39 -9.24
CA ASN A 280 -5.02 1.84 -9.85
C ASN A 280 -5.49 0.88 -10.96
N ALA A 281 -6.19 -0.20 -10.56
CA ALA A 281 -6.78 -1.20 -11.46
C ALA A 281 -7.64 -0.62 -12.61
N GLY A 282 -8.17 0.59 -12.44
CA GLY A 282 -8.91 1.33 -13.47
C GLY A 282 -8.11 1.77 -14.68
N ILE A 283 -6.79 1.82 -14.54
CA ILE A 283 -5.83 2.42 -15.46
C ILE A 283 -4.71 1.42 -15.74
N ASP A 284 -4.06 0.94 -14.69
CA ASP A 284 -2.87 0.09 -14.76
C ASP A 284 -3.21 -1.24 -15.45
N ASP A 285 -2.42 -1.60 -16.46
CA ASP A 285 -2.54 -2.91 -17.11
C ASP A 285 -1.65 -3.90 -16.34
N PRO A 286 -2.17 -5.08 -15.96
CA PRO A 286 -1.39 -6.05 -15.19
C PRO A 286 -0.14 -6.46 -15.98
N PHE A 287 1.04 -6.22 -15.40
CA PHE A 287 2.32 -6.58 -15.99
C PHE A 287 2.82 -7.88 -15.36
N VAL A 288 2.28 -9.01 -15.78
CA VAL A 288 2.85 -10.31 -15.41
C VAL A 288 3.72 -10.80 -16.57
N LEU A 289 5.04 -10.69 -16.42
CA LEU A 289 6.00 -11.46 -17.20
C LEU A 289 5.86 -12.94 -16.82
N SER A 290 4.83 -13.61 -17.34
CA SER A 290 4.71 -15.07 -17.22
C SER A 290 5.75 -15.73 -18.15
N LEU A 291 7.01 -15.70 -17.72
CA LEU A 291 8.09 -16.52 -18.29
C LEU A 291 7.86 -18.02 -18.03
N PHE A 292 6.91 -18.37 -17.15
CA PHE A 292 6.64 -19.74 -16.70
C PHE A 292 5.14 -20.09 -16.67
N ASN A 293 4.56 -20.40 -17.84
CA ASN A 293 3.38 -21.28 -17.94
C ASN A 293 2.13 -20.91 -17.10
N ASN A 294 1.76 -19.63 -16.98
CA ASN A 294 0.63 -19.16 -16.15
C ASN A 294 0.84 -19.35 -14.63
N MET A 295 2.07 -19.28 -14.16
CA MET A 295 2.37 -19.09 -12.74
C MET A 295 2.79 -17.64 -12.52
N ASP A 296 2.38 -17.07 -11.39
CA ASP A 296 2.96 -15.83 -10.89
C ASP A 296 4.11 -16.18 -9.94
N PRO A 297 5.38 -15.96 -10.33
CA PRO A 297 6.52 -16.24 -9.47
C PRO A 297 6.91 -15.04 -8.59
N PHE A 298 6.19 -13.92 -8.68
CA PHE A 298 6.50 -12.69 -7.95
C PHE A 298 5.57 -12.54 -6.75
N ASN A 299 6.11 -12.01 -5.65
CA ASN A 299 5.27 -11.51 -4.57
C ASN A 299 4.83 -10.10 -4.95
N ASP A 300 3.56 -9.79 -4.72
CA ASP A 300 3.09 -8.41 -4.84
C ASP A 300 3.83 -7.53 -3.82
N PRO A 301 4.23 -6.31 -4.20
CA PRO A 301 4.79 -5.37 -3.25
C PRO A 301 3.74 -4.95 -2.22
N GLU A 302 4.19 -4.69 -1.00
CA GLU A 302 3.38 -4.13 0.05
C GLU A 302 2.84 -2.74 -0.33
N GLN A 303 1.64 -2.43 0.15
CA GLN A 303 0.98 -1.17 -0.18
C GLN A 303 1.31 -0.07 0.82
N ILE A 304 1.30 1.17 0.36
CA ILE A 304 1.29 2.34 1.25
C ILE A 304 -0.09 2.45 1.91
N ILE A 305 -0.22 1.92 3.12
CA ILE A 305 -1.48 1.93 3.88
C ILE A 305 -1.73 3.24 4.63
N ALA A 306 -0.71 4.07 4.83
CA ALA A 306 -0.78 5.38 5.48
C ALA A 306 -0.09 6.45 4.62
N PRO A 307 -0.71 7.64 4.45
CA PRO A 307 -0.26 8.67 3.51
C PRO A 307 0.88 9.53 4.08
N VAL A 308 1.96 8.90 4.54
CA VAL A 308 3.07 9.53 5.26
C VAL A 308 4.43 9.19 4.66
N PHE A 309 5.42 10.04 4.88
CA PHE A 309 6.81 9.82 4.48
C PHE A 309 7.74 10.66 5.36
N GLY A 310 9.05 10.49 5.26
CA GLY A 310 9.95 11.34 6.04
C GLY A 310 11.38 11.42 5.53
N MET A 311 12.09 12.42 6.04
CA MET A 311 13.51 12.64 5.86
C MET A 311 14.10 13.04 7.20
N VAL A 312 15.17 12.37 7.62
CA VAL A 312 15.87 12.66 8.88
C VAL A 312 17.35 12.81 8.60
N HIS A 313 17.92 13.92 9.05
CA HIS A 313 19.35 14.19 9.09
C HIS A 313 19.82 13.98 10.53
N THR A 314 20.58 12.91 10.76
CA THR A 314 21.01 12.54 12.12
C THR A 314 22.23 13.33 12.57
N ASP A 315 23.02 13.86 11.63
CA ASP A 315 24.19 14.70 11.87
C ASP A 315 23.86 16.05 12.56
N ASN A 316 22.77 16.71 12.16
CA ASN A 316 22.27 17.95 12.74
C ASN A 316 21.01 17.74 13.61
N GLN A 317 20.59 16.50 13.81
CA GLN A 317 19.44 16.09 14.61
C GLN A 317 18.15 16.83 14.21
N LEU A 318 17.86 16.90 12.92
CA LEU A 318 16.66 17.52 12.37
C LEU A 318 16.02 16.61 11.32
N GLY A 319 14.70 16.49 11.34
CA GLY A 319 13.96 15.76 10.32
C GLY A 319 12.53 16.24 10.21
N TYR A 320 11.76 15.65 9.30
CA TYR A 320 10.33 15.91 9.19
C TYR A 320 9.54 14.65 8.84
N LEU A 321 8.30 14.62 9.32
CA LEU A 321 7.23 13.75 8.86
C LEU A 321 6.38 14.53 7.85
N GLY A 322 6.32 14.06 6.62
CA GLY A 322 5.36 14.50 5.62
C GLY A 322 4.03 13.76 5.78
N ILE A 323 2.93 14.48 5.99
CA ILE A 323 1.57 13.93 6.05
C ILE A 323 0.77 14.51 4.89
N ILE A 324 0.30 13.64 3.99
CA ILE A 324 -0.53 14.03 2.84
C ILE A 324 -2.01 13.97 3.27
N GLU A 325 -2.53 15.08 3.79
CA GLU A 325 -3.92 15.17 4.28
C GLU A 325 -4.91 15.17 3.13
N GLU A 326 -4.72 16.05 2.15
CA GLU A 326 -5.55 16.16 0.95
C GLU A 326 -4.75 15.84 -0.32
N GLY A 327 -5.42 15.23 -1.30
CA GLY A 327 -4.81 14.76 -2.55
C GLY A 327 -4.19 13.36 -2.49
N GLN A 328 -4.13 12.73 -1.30
CA GLN A 328 -3.62 11.37 -1.06
C GLN A 328 -4.19 10.30 -2.01
N PHE A 329 -5.46 10.39 -2.43
CA PHE A 329 -6.07 9.40 -3.34
C PHE A 329 -5.57 9.48 -4.79
N SER A 330 -4.86 10.55 -5.14
CA SER A 330 -4.30 10.81 -6.46
C SER A 330 -2.81 11.12 -6.38
N ALA A 331 -2.11 10.67 -5.34
CA ALA A 331 -0.69 10.92 -5.13
C ALA A 331 0.16 9.66 -5.32
N ARG A 332 1.37 9.86 -5.85
CA ARG A 332 2.50 8.92 -5.75
C ARG A 332 3.49 9.43 -4.72
N LEU A 333 4.10 8.53 -3.97
CA LEU A 333 5.32 8.82 -3.22
C LEU A 333 6.53 8.48 -4.09
N GLU A 334 7.41 9.45 -4.25
CA GLU A 334 8.63 9.39 -5.03
C GLU A 334 9.81 9.49 -4.07
N ALA A 335 10.63 8.45 -3.96
CA ALA A 335 11.87 8.46 -3.17
C ALA A 335 13.05 8.02 -4.05
N TYR A 336 14.02 8.91 -4.19
CA TYR A 336 15.16 8.75 -5.09
C TYR A 336 16.42 8.63 -4.23
N PRO A 337 17.02 7.44 -4.13
CA PRO A 337 18.38 7.33 -3.60
C PRO A 337 19.37 7.97 -4.57
N ASN A 338 20.45 8.52 -4.04
CA ASN A 338 21.51 9.11 -4.85
C ASN A 338 22.04 8.11 -5.90
N GLY A 339 22.30 8.61 -7.11
CA GLY A 339 22.76 7.79 -8.23
C GLY A 339 21.65 7.08 -9.03
N ALA A 340 20.38 7.12 -8.59
CA ALA A 340 19.26 6.61 -9.37
C ALA A 340 19.07 7.36 -10.70
N ILE A 341 19.04 8.69 -10.62
CA ILE A 341 18.93 9.61 -11.77
C ILE A 341 19.85 10.81 -11.56
N LEU A 342 19.72 11.46 -10.40
CA LEU A 342 20.54 12.57 -9.97
C LEU A 342 21.46 12.13 -8.81
N PRO A 343 22.57 12.84 -8.55
CA PRO A 343 23.45 12.54 -7.41
C PRO A 343 22.84 12.95 -6.06
N TYR A 344 21.52 13.17 -5.98
CA TYR A 344 20.85 13.63 -4.77
C TYR A 344 19.93 12.56 -4.18
N ASN A 345 19.86 12.48 -2.85
CA ASN A 345 18.75 11.82 -2.17
C ASN A 345 17.60 12.81 -2.00
N TRP A 346 16.37 12.41 -2.34
CA TRP A 346 15.17 13.22 -2.11
C TRP A 346 13.90 12.37 -2.07
N ILE A 347 12.88 12.87 -1.35
CA ILE A 347 11.59 12.21 -1.18
C ILE A 347 10.45 13.23 -1.19
N THR A 348 9.40 12.96 -1.97
CA THR A 348 8.28 13.89 -2.14
C THR A 348 7.00 13.21 -2.61
N PRO A 349 5.82 13.79 -2.31
CA PRO A 349 4.60 13.44 -3.02
C PRO A 349 4.58 14.07 -4.42
N LYS A 350 4.05 13.31 -5.38
CA LYS A 350 3.66 13.76 -6.72
C LYS A 350 2.14 13.65 -6.86
N PHE A 351 1.46 14.78 -6.98
CA PHE A 351 -0.01 14.84 -7.11
C PHE A 351 -0.45 14.75 -8.56
N ILE A 352 -1.30 13.79 -8.90
CA ILE A 352 -1.64 13.44 -10.28
C ILE A 352 -3.05 13.96 -10.63
N TYR A 353 -3.08 15.05 -11.38
CA TYR A 353 -4.31 15.65 -11.90
C TYR A 353 -4.83 14.96 -13.16
N ARG A 354 -3.96 14.40 -14.00
CA ARG A 354 -4.36 13.62 -15.18
C ARG A 354 -3.44 12.43 -15.38
N GLN A 355 -4.05 11.26 -15.51
CA GLN A 355 -3.34 10.01 -15.80
C GLN A 355 -3.31 9.73 -17.31
N VAL A 356 -2.35 8.93 -17.75
CA VAL A 356 -2.30 8.36 -19.10
C VAL A 356 -2.68 6.88 -19.04
N TYR A 357 -3.36 6.37 -20.06
CA TYR A 357 -3.82 4.98 -20.10
C TYR A 357 -3.89 4.43 -21.52
N ASN A 358 -3.81 3.11 -21.66
CA ASN A 358 -3.89 2.43 -22.95
C ASN A 358 -5.33 2.33 -23.47
N GLN A 359 -5.63 2.99 -24.59
CA GLN A 359 -6.89 2.88 -25.31
C GLN A 359 -6.77 1.90 -26.49
N PRO A 360 -7.54 0.81 -26.51
CA PRO A 360 -7.58 -0.09 -27.66
C PRO A 360 -8.10 0.61 -28.92
N THR A 361 -7.41 0.42 -30.04
CA THR A 361 -7.83 0.94 -31.36
C THR A 361 -8.70 -0.06 -32.13
N SER A 362 -8.69 -1.34 -31.75
CA SER A 362 -9.60 -2.37 -32.27
C SER A 362 -9.90 -3.43 -31.20
N GLN A 363 -10.74 -4.42 -31.54
CA GLN A 363 -11.06 -5.53 -30.62
C GLN A 363 -9.86 -6.45 -30.38
N ASP A 364 -8.99 -6.65 -31.38
CA ASP A 364 -7.98 -7.71 -31.36
C ASP A 364 -6.52 -7.19 -31.50
N THR A 365 -6.29 -5.96 -31.99
CA THR A 365 -4.92 -5.40 -32.16
C THR A 365 -4.84 -3.87 -32.00
N GLY A 366 -3.69 -3.40 -31.51
CA GLY A 366 -3.34 -1.98 -31.39
C GLY A 366 -3.88 -1.31 -30.14
N THR A 367 -2.99 -0.65 -29.41
CA THR A 367 -3.29 0.28 -28.32
C THR A 367 -2.69 1.64 -28.67
N MET A 368 -3.40 2.70 -28.31
CA MET A 368 -2.90 4.06 -28.33
C MET A 368 -2.94 4.56 -26.90
N VAL A 369 -1.82 5.03 -26.38
CA VAL A 369 -1.84 5.68 -25.07
C VAL A 369 -2.59 7.01 -25.23
N VAL A 370 -3.55 7.26 -24.35
CA VAL A 370 -4.34 8.49 -24.32
C VAL A 370 -4.29 9.09 -22.94
N ARG A 371 -4.44 10.41 -22.86
CA ARG A 371 -4.59 11.10 -21.57
C ARG A 371 -6.03 11.12 -21.10
N GLN A 372 -6.21 11.13 -19.79
CA GLN A 372 -7.48 11.43 -19.14
C GLN A 372 -8.02 12.77 -19.61
N ARG A 373 -9.33 12.83 -19.87
CA ARG A 373 -9.94 14.00 -20.51
C ARG A 373 -10.08 15.16 -19.54
N ASN A 374 -10.61 14.86 -18.36
CA ASN A 374 -10.87 15.84 -17.33
C ASN A 374 -9.77 15.79 -16.27
N ARG A 375 -9.48 16.95 -15.68
CA ARG A 375 -8.66 17.04 -14.47
C ARG A 375 -9.37 16.31 -13.34
N ASN A 376 -8.64 15.55 -12.53
CA ASN A 376 -9.13 15.08 -11.24
C ASN A 376 -9.43 16.27 -10.33
N ASP A 377 -10.40 16.11 -9.44
CA ASP A 377 -10.97 17.19 -8.65
C ASP A 377 -10.65 17.02 -7.17
N PHE A 378 -9.47 17.50 -6.76
CA PHE A 378 -8.98 17.40 -5.38
C PHE A 378 -8.04 18.56 -5.02
N ASP A 379 -8.14 19.00 -3.78
CA ASP A 379 -7.18 19.93 -3.17
C ASP A 379 -5.90 19.19 -2.78
N ILE A 380 -4.77 19.91 -2.69
CA ILE A 380 -3.55 19.40 -2.09
C ILE A 380 -3.39 20.03 -0.72
N ARG A 381 -3.10 19.20 0.29
CA ARG A 381 -2.61 19.65 1.60
C ARG A 381 -1.54 18.70 2.11
N VAL A 382 -0.35 19.23 2.35
CA VAL A 382 0.79 18.48 2.91
C VAL A 382 1.29 19.18 4.16
N HIS A 383 1.39 18.45 5.27
CA HIS A 383 2.06 18.91 6.47
C HIS A 383 3.48 18.37 6.50
N TYR A 384 4.46 19.25 6.61
CA TYR A 384 5.84 18.90 6.94
C TYR A 384 6.05 19.21 8.42
N GLN A 385 5.85 18.21 9.27
CA GLN A 385 5.96 18.33 10.72
C GLN A 385 7.36 17.93 11.17
N PHE A 386 8.12 18.90 11.63
CA PHE A 386 9.52 18.77 12.00
C PHE A 386 9.70 18.07 13.34
N VAL A 387 10.78 17.30 13.44
CA VAL A 387 11.30 16.68 14.65
C VAL A 387 12.75 17.09 14.82
N ALA A 388 13.17 17.34 16.06
CA ALA A 388 14.49 17.89 16.34
C ALA A 388 15.11 17.24 17.59
N ASN A 389 16.42 17.39 17.74
CA ASN A 389 17.21 16.84 18.84
C ASN A 389 17.01 15.32 18.96
N GLU A 390 16.79 14.80 20.17
CA GLU A 390 16.57 13.37 20.42
C GLU A 390 15.33 12.79 19.72
N ARG A 391 14.38 13.63 19.27
CA ARG A 391 13.22 13.19 18.50
C ARG A 391 13.47 13.09 16.99
N ALA A 392 14.63 13.49 16.49
CA ALA A 392 14.99 13.33 15.09
C ALA A 392 15.33 11.86 14.77
N THR A 393 14.32 11.00 14.91
CA THR A 393 14.38 9.54 14.77
C THR A 393 13.08 9.05 14.13
N TYR A 394 13.05 7.84 13.59
CA TYR A 394 11.83 7.25 13.01
C TYR A 394 10.77 6.99 14.07
N LEU A 395 11.17 6.78 15.33
CA LEU A 395 10.25 6.78 16.45
C LEU A 395 9.61 8.16 16.63
N GLY A 396 10.40 9.25 16.64
CA GLY A 396 9.84 10.60 16.74
C GLY A 396 8.91 10.95 15.57
N LEU A 397 9.15 10.42 14.37
CA LEU A 397 8.21 10.51 13.24
C LEU A 397 6.90 9.73 13.53
N ALA A 398 7.00 8.51 14.05
CA ALA A 398 5.83 7.70 14.42
C ALA A 398 5.00 8.34 15.55
N GLU A 399 5.65 8.91 16.58
CA GLU A 399 5.00 9.67 17.64
C GLU A 399 4.23 10.87 17.06
N ARG A 400 4.87 11.61 16.14
CA ARG A 400 4.25 12.75 15.47
C ARG A 400 3.00 12.34 14.69
N TYR A 401 3.04 11.18 14.03
CA TYR A 401 1.88 10.68 13.30
C TYR A 401 0.77 10.22 14.24
N ARG A 402 1.10 9.51 15.33
CA ARG A 402 0.15 9.11 16.38
C ARG A 402 -0.58 10.33 16.95
N ASP A 403 0.16 11.37 17.30
CA ASP A 403 -0.40 12.62 17.82
C ASP A 403 -1.34 13.29 16.81
N TYR A 404 -0.96 13.30 15.53
CA TYR A 404 -1.81 13.82 14.45
C TYR A 404 -3.11 13.03 14.31
N LEU A 405 -3.05 11.69 14.32
CA LEU A 405 -4.22 10.83 14.20
C LEU A 405 -5.20 11.06 15.36
N LEU A 406 -4.70 11.09 16.60
CA LEU A 406 -5.51 11.29 17.80
C LEU A 406 -6.08 12.70 17.88
N ALA A 407 -5.28 13.73 17.60
CA ALA A 407 -5.72 15.13 17.67
C ALA A 407 -6.83 15.46 16.65
N ASN A 408 -6.86 14.75 15.52
CA ASN A 408 -7.85 14.94 14.47
C ASN A 408 -9.02 13.93 14.52
N ASN A 409 -9.08 13.05 15.53
CA ASN A 409 -10.08 11.98 15.65
C ASN A 409 -10.11 11.06 14.40
N LEU A 410 -8.94 10.82 13.80
CA LEU A 410 -8.78 9.85 12.71
C LEU A 410 -8.60 8.42 13.24
N ILE A 411 -8.42 8.29 14.55
CA ILE A 411 -8.40 7.05 15.29
C ILE A 411 -8.89 7.31 16.71
N GLU A 412 -9.50 6.30 17.33
CA GLU A 412 -9.83 6.30 18.75
C GLU A 412 -9.01 5.23 19.45
N SER A 413 -8.56 5.50 20.68
CA SER A 413 -7.93 4.46 21.50
C SER A 413 -8.94 3.37 21.82
N LYS A 414 -8.63 2.15 21.39
CA LYS A 414 -9.41 0.93 21.63
C LYS A 414 -8.91 0.21 22.87
N GLU A 415 -9.73 -0.72 23.38
CA GLU A 415 -9.31 -1.61 24.45
C GLU A 415 -8.20 -2.53 23.94
N ASP A 416 -7.03 -2.46 24.57
CA ASP A 416 -5.87 -3.28 24.24
C ASP A 416 -6.00 -4.66 24.92
N GLU A 417 -7.02 -5.43 24.57
CA GLU A 417 -7.22 -6.79 25.11
C GLU A 417 -6.47 -7.82 24.24
N PHE A 418 -5.62 -8.66 24.85
CA PHE A 418 -4.94 -9.73 24.12
C PHE A 418 -5.93 -10.81 23.69
N LYS A 419 -6.09 -10.95 22.38
CA LYS A 419 -6.87 -12.01 21.75
C LYS A 419 -5.99 -12.72 20.73
N LEU A 420 -6.06 -14.05 20.72
CA LEU A 420 -5.49 -14.86 19.65
C LEU A 420 -6.49 -14.94 18.51
N ARG A 421 -6.02 -14.68 17.29
CA ARG A 421 -6.82 -14.86 16.07
C ARG A 421 -6.66 -16.27 15.52
N VAL A 422 -7.75 -17.02 15.45
CA VAL A 422 -7.80 -18.35 14.82
C VAL A 422 -8.87 -18.35 13.75
N ASP A 423 -8.47 -18.12 12.51
CA ASP A 423 -9.38 -18.15 11.37
C ASP A 423 -9.65 -19.60 10.95
N LEU A 424 -10.87 -19.85 10.49
CA LEU A 424 -11.30 -21.14 9.97
C LEU A 424 -11.64 -21.02 8.49
N LEU A 425 -11.27 -22.02 7.70
CA LEU A 425 -11.82 -22.19 6.35
C LEU A 425 -12.94 -23.23 6.39
N GLY A 426 -14.15 -22.80 6.01
CA GLY A 426 -15.38 -23.60 5.95
C GLY A 426 -15.43 -24.46 4.71
N ALA A 427 -15.79 -23.87 3.56
CA ALA A 427 -15.87 -24.58 2.30
C ALA A 427 -15.13 -23.87 1.16
N GLU A 428 -14.77 -24.65 0.15
CA GLU A 428 -14.31 -24.18 -1.15
C GLU A 428 -14.95 -25.00 -2.28
N VAL A 429 -14.75 -24.63 -3.55
CA VAL A 429 -15.22 -25.35 -4.73
C VAL A 429 -14.05 -26.02 -5.44
N GLU A 430 -14.25 -27.27 -5.88
CA GLU A 430 -13.37 -27.95 -6.82
C GLU A 430 -14.07 -28.23 -8.17
N GLN A 431 -13.25 -28.35 -9.21
CA GLN A 431 -13.73 -28.72 -10.54
C GLN A 431 -13.81 -30.25 -10.70
N GLY A 432 -15.02 -30.80 -10.62
CA GLY A 432 -15.29 -32.20 -10.97
C GLY A 432 -15.35 -32.44 -12.49
N LEU A 433 -15.50 -33.72 -12.89
CA LEU A 433 -15.51 -34.15 -14.30
C LEU A 433 -16.67 -33.56 -15.13
N LEU A 434 -17.80 -33.26 -14.49
CA LEU A 434 -19.02 -32.77 -15.16
C LEU A 434 -19.61 -31.52 -14.50
N PHE A 435 -19.48 -31.40 -13.18
CA PHE A 435 -19.99 -30.30 -12.37
C PHE A 435 -18.96 -29.96 -11.31
N LYS A 436 -19.03 -28.73 -10.82
CA LYS A 436 -18.31 -28.29 -9.63
C LYS A 436 -18.94 -28.90 -8.38
N SER A 437 -18.14 -29.11 -7.35
CA SER A 437 -18.59 -29.62 -6.05
C SER A 437 -17.94 -28.84 -4.92
N ASN A 438 -18.68 -28.68 -3.83
CA ASN A 438 -18.17 -28.08 -2.61
C ASN A 438 -17.27 -29.08 -1.89
N VAL A 439 -16.15 -28.58 -1.40
CA VAL A 439 -15.13 -29.26 -0.59
C VAL A 439 -15.25 -28.68 0.81
N PRO A 440 -15.99 -29.34 1.73
CA PRO A 440 -16.07 -28.92 3.12
C PRO A 440 -14.73 -29.20 3.82
N MET A 441 -14.14 -28.17 4.41
CA MET A 441 -12.86 -28.21 5.12
C MET A 441 -13.03 -28.17 6.63
N THR A 442 -14.04 -27.45 7.12
CA THR A 442 -14.41 -27.38 8.54
C THR A 442 -15.92 -27.18 8.62
N THR A 443 -16.66 -28.11 9.19
CA THR A 443 -18.12 -27.98 9.40
C THR A 443 -18.43 -27.07 10.59
N TYR A 444 -19.71 -26.72 10.77
CA TYR A 444 -20.13 -25.88 11.90
C TYR A 444 -19.85 -26.56 13.26
N SER A 445 -20.15 -27.85 13.43
CA SER A 445 -19.83 -28.53 14.70
C SER A 445 -18.31 -28.67 14.92
N GLN A 446 -17.53 -28.91 13.86
CA GLN A 446 -16.07 -28.98 13.95
C GLN A 446 -15.44 -27.64 14.32
N ALA A 447 -15.98 -26.52 13.81
CA ALA A 447 -15.54 -25.18 14.19
C ALA A 447 -15.71 -24.95 15.71
N TYR A 448 -16.87 -25.33 16.26
CA TYR A 448 -17.11 -25.28 17.70
C TYR A 448 -16.11 -26.14 18.48
N ASP A 449 -15.92 -27.40 18.07
CA ASP A 449 -15.01 -28.34 18.74
C ASP A 449 -13.55 -27.83 18.71
N ILE A 450 -13.07 -27.30 17.59
CA ILE A 450 -11.71 -26.76 17.45
C ILE A 450 -11.50 -25.57 18.40
N LEU A 451 -12.38 -24.58 18.35
CA LEU A 451 -12.21 -23.34 19.12
C LEU A 451 -12.37 -23.57 20.63
N THR A 452 -13.31 -24.45 21.03
CA THR A 452 -13.49 -24.80 22.45
C THR A 452 -12.40 -25.73 22.98
N ASP A 453 -11.82 -26.62 22.16
CA ASP A 453 -10.65 -27.41 22.53
C ASP A 453 -9.42 -26.50 22.76
N LEU A 454 -9.17 -25.53 21.87
CA LEU A 454 -8.10 -24.54 22.06
C LEU A 454 -8.27 -23.75 23.37
N LYS A 455 -9.50 -23.30 23.65
CA LYS A 455 -9.83 -22.65 24.92
C LYS A 455 -9.59 -23.57 26.12
N GLY A 456 -10.01 -24.82 26.03
CA GLY A 456 -9.77 -25.85 27.05
C GLY A 456 -8.29 -26.17 27.28
N ARG A 457 -7.43 -25.90 26.29
CA ARG A 457 -5.97 -26.08 26.34
C ARG A 457 -5.21 -24.85 26.85
N GLY A 458 -5.89 -23.74 27.12
CA GLY A 458 -5.30 -22.55 27.75
C GLY A 458 -5.36 -21.28 26.91
N ALA A 459 -5.81 -21.33 25.66
CA ALA A 459 -6.05 -20.13 24.86
C ALA A 459 -7.39 -19.48 25.25
N SER A 460 -7.42 -18.78 26.38
CA SER A 460 -8.68 -18.36 27.01
C SER A 460 -9.46 -17.28 26.25
N ASN A 461 -8.78 -16.48 25.42
CA ASN A 461 -9.37 -15.37 24.69
C ASN A 461 -9.12 -15.49 23.18
N ILE A 462 -10.17 -15.85 22.45
CA ILE A 462 -10.09 -16.17 21.02
C ILE A 462 -11.03 -15.26 20.24
N MET A 463 -10.45 -14.62 19.22
CA MET A 463 -11.18 -14.04 18.10
C MET A 463 -11.00 -14.98 16.90
N SER A 464 -12.06 -15.22 16.14
CA SER A 464 -12.00 -16.11 14.98
C SER A 464 -12.70 -15.47 13.79
N VAL A 465 -12.17 -15.68 12.58
CA VAL A 465 -12.86 -15.33 11.34
C VAL A 465 -13.21 -16.60 10.58
N TYR A 466 -14.47 -16.76 10.20
CA TYR A 466 -14.90 -17.88 9.38
C TYR A 466 -14.90 -17.48 7.91
N LYS A 467 -13.94 -18.02 7.15
CA LYS A 467 -13.81 -17.84 5.70
C LYS A 467 -14.56 -18.95 4.96
N GLY A 468 -15.29 -18.60 3.89
CA GLY A 468 -16.02 -19.58 3.06
C GLY A 468 -17.23 -20.22 3.76
N TRP A 469 -17.93 -19.46 4.59
CA TRP A 469 -19.16 -19.88 5.29
C TRP A 469 -20.40 -19.87 4.37
N GLN A 470 -20.37 -19.07 3.31
CA GLN A 470 -21.47 -18.86 2.36
C GLN A 470 -21.61 -19.98 1.32
N ASP A 471 -22.78 -20.10 0.69
CA ASP A 471 -23.04 -21.00 -0.45
C ASP A 471 -21.94 -20.90 -1.51
N LYS A 472 -21.42 -22.07 -1.91
CA LYS A 472 -20.27 -22.24 -2.82
C LYS A 472 -18.93 -21.75 -2.25
N GLY A 473 -18.81 -21.64 -0.94
CA GLY A 473 -17.53 -21.42 -0.27
C GLY A 473 -16.83 -20.10 -0.62
N LEU A 474 -15.55 -20.02 -0.27
CA LEU A 474 -14.79 -18.77 -0.26
C LEU A 474 -14.73 -18.06 -1.63
N HIS A 475 -14.44 -18.79 -2.72
CA HIS A 475 -14.30 -18.17 -4.05
C HIS A 475 -15.51 -18.38 -4.98
N GLY A 476 -16.22 -19.50 -4.85
CA GLY A 476 -17.40 -19.78 -5.68
C GLY A 476 -18.61 -18.91 -5.32
N GLY A 477 -18.72 -18.51 -4.05
CA GLY A 477 -19.82 -17.72 -3.52
C GLY A 477 -19.76 -16.21 -3.80
N LEU A 478 -18.76 -15.72 -4.54
CA LEU A 478 -18.53 -14.28 -4.71
C LEU A 478 -19.44 -13.64 -5.79
N PRO A 479 -20.02 -12.44 -5.53
CA PRO A 479 -20.03 -11.74 -4.25
C PRO A 479 -21.06 -12.39 -3.32
N ILE A 480 -20.89 -12.18 -2.02
CA ILE A 480 -21.92 -12.53 -1.04
C ILE A 480 -23.13 -11.62 -1.29
N ARG A 481 -24.31 -12.21 -1.53
CA ARG A 481 -25.53 -11.48 -1.94
C ARG A 481 -26.69 -11.60 -0.96
N SER A 482 -26.58 -12.53 -0.02
CA SER A 482 -27.55 -12.78 1.04
C SER A 482 -26.87 -13.60 2.13
N PHE A 483 -27.48 -13.66 3.31
CA PHE A 483 -27.09 -14.64 4.32
C PHE A 483 -27.59 -16.03 3.88
N ASP A 484 -26.73 -16.80 3.21
CA ASP A 484 -27.03 -18.15 2.74
C ASP A 484 -25.86 -19.09 3.10
N PRO A 485 -25.86 -19.69 4.31
CA PRO A 485 -24.77 -20.54 4.77
C PRO A 485 -24.65 -21.83 3.95
N GLU A 486 -23.43 -22.29 3.70
CA GLU A 486 -23.16 -23.48 2.89
C GLU A 486 -23.74 -24.75 3.51
N ALA A 487 -24.62 -25.41 2.76
CA ALA A 487 -25.37 -26.57 3.24
C ALA A 487 -24.49 -27.79 3.56
N THR A 488 -23.34 -27.94 2.89
CA THR A 488 -22.39 -29.03 3.18
C THR A 488 -21.64 -28.87 4.50
N LEU A 489 -21.67 -27.67 5.11
CA LEU A 489 -21.08 -27.40 6.42
C LEU A 489 -22.04 -27.68 7.58
N ASP A 490 -23.35 -27.85 7.31
CA ASP A 490 -24.35 -28.25 8.30
C ASP A 490 -24.32 -29.77 8.53
N ASP A 491 -23.65 -30.16 9.62
CA ASP A 491 -23.53 -31.52 10.11
C ASP A 491 -24.42 -31.79 11.35
N GLY A 492 -25.51 -31.02 11.48
CA GLY A 492 -26.45 -31.08 12.61
C GLY A 492 -26.48 -29.82 13.45
N THR A 493 -25.60 -28.85 13.16
CA THR A 493 -25.52 -27.52 13.79
C THR A 493 -25.61 -26.48 12.69
N SER A 494 -26.51 -25.49 12.80
CA SER A 494 -26.56 -24.37 11.86
C SER A 494 -25.48 -23.32 12.16
N LEU A 495 -25.13 -22.47 11.19
CA LEU A 495 -24.22 -21.35 11.42
C LEU A 495 -24.69 -20.42 12.57
N THR A 496 -25.98 -20.10 12.62
CA THR A 496 -26.55 -19.28 13.70
C THR A 496 -26.47 -19.95 15.07
N THR A 497 -26.57 -21.29 15.11
CA THR A 497 -26.36 -22.06 16.35
C THR A 497 -24.90 -21.99 16.78
N LEU A 498 -23.96 -22.20 15.84
CA LEU A 498 -22.52 -22.06 16.10
C LEU A 498 -22.17 -20.68 16.66
N LEU A 499 -22.67 -19.61 16.05
CA LEU A 499 -22.46 -18.23 16.51
C LEU A 499 -22.96 -18.03 17.94
N THR A 500 -24.17 -18.54 18.25
CA THR A 500 -24.76 -18.45 19.60
C THR A 500 -23.94 -19.26 20.62
N GLU A 501 -23.56 -20.50 20.30
CA GLU A 501 -22.81 -21.37 21.21
C GLU A 501 -21.38 -20.86 21.47
N LEU A 502 -20.73 -20.26 20.48
CA LEU A 502 -19.42 -19.61 20.67
C LEU A 502 -19.53 -18.32 21.49
N ALA A 503 -20.59 -17.53 21.29
CA ALA A 503 -20.85 -16.34 22.11
C ALA A 503 -21.08 -16.71 23.59
N ASP A 504 -21.80 -17.81 23.88
CA ASP A 504 -21.95 -18.36 25.24
C ASP A 504 -20.59 -18.80 25.84
N GLU A 505 -19.65 -19.21 24.99
CA GLU A 505 -18.26 -19.48 25.32
C GLU A 505 -17.36 -18.23 25.28
N SER A 506 -17.90 -17.01 25.10
CA SER A 506 -17.09 -15.79 24.99
C SER A 506 -15.99 -15.86 23.92
N ILE A 507 -16.30 -16.50 22.79
CA ILE A 507 -15.44 -16.55 21.60
C ILE A 507 -16.12 -15.72 20.51
N ASP A 508 -15.44 -14.67 20.05
CA ASP A 508 -15.95 -13.80 18.99
C ASP A 508 -15.71 -14.45 17.63
N LEU A 509 -16.79 -14.88 16.94
CA LEU A 509 -16.71 -15.40 15.57
C LEU A 509 -17.21 -14.36 14.57
N PHE A 510 -16.32 -13.90 13.69
CA PHE A 510 -16.59 -12.96 12.60
C PHE A 510 -16.85 -13.70 11.30
N LEU A 511 -17.82 -13.26 10.51
CA LEU A 511 -18.03 -13.76 9.16
C LEU A 511 -17.18 -12.97 8.16
N TYR A 512 -16.40 -13.67 7.33
CA TYR A 512 -15.62 -13.02 6.27
C TYR A 512 -16.52 -12.55 5.12
N HIS A 513 -16.31 -11.33 4.65
CA HIS A 513 -17.04 -10.71 3.54
C HIS A 513 -16.07 -9.97 2.60
N ASP A 514 -15.84 -10.52 1.41
CA ASP A 514 -15.20 -9.79 0.30
C ASP A 514 -16.25 -8.89 -0.39
N GLY A 515 -16.15 -7.58 -0.17
CA GLY A 515 -17.07 -6.59 -0.73
C GLY A 515 -16.72 -6.14 -2.17
N LEU A 516 -15.60 -6.60 -2.71
CA LEU A 516 -15.02 -6.11 -3.95
C LEU A 516 -15.31 -7.05 -5.12
N ARG A 517 -15.06 -8.34 -4.95
CA ARG A 517 -14.98 -9.30 -6.05
C ARG A 517 -16.33 -9.90 -6.42
N ILE A 518 -16.47 -10.24 -7.70
CA ILE A 518 -17.61 -10.97 -8.26
C ILE A 518 -17.12 -12.08 -9.18
N ASN A 519 -17.64 -13.29 -8.96
CA ASN A 519 -17.38 -14.46 -9.78
C ASN A 519 -18.41 -14.56 -10.91
N MET A 520 -18.07 -14.02 -12.08
CA MET A 520 -18.95 -14.02 -13.25
C MET A 520 -19.16 -15.42 -13.84
N GLU A 521 -18.23 -16.36 -13.62
CA GLU A 521 -18.39 -17.74 -14.11
C GLU A 521 -19.55 -18.46 -13.40
N GLU A 522 -19.69 -18.25 -12.10
CA GLU A 522 -20.78 -18.83 -11.28
C GLU A 522 -22.12 -18.14 -11.47
N LEU A 523 -22.12 -16.84 -11.76
CA LEU A 523 -23.34 -16.04 -11.92
C LEU A 523 -23.85 -15.99 -13.37
N GLY A 524 -22.99 -16.29 -14.34
CA GLY A 524 -23.29 -16.12 -15.77
C GLY A 524 -23.62 -14.67 -16.10
N THR A 525 -24.83 -14.40 -16.60
CA THR A 525 -25.29 -13.03 -16.88
C THR A 525 -25.76 -12.35 -15.59
N SER A 526 -24.81 -11.82 -14.82
CA SER A 526 -25.10 -11.04 -13.62
C SER A 526 -25.95 -9.80 -13.93
N ARG A 527 -26.92 -9.48 -13.06
CA ARG A 527 -27.61 -8.18 -13.06
C ARG A 527 -26.73 -7.06 -12.49
N HIS A 528 -25.67 -7.42 -11.78
CA HIS A 528 -24.75 -6.48 -11.13
C HIS A 528 -23.75 -5.94 -12.14
N ARG A 529 -23.46 -4.65 -12.03
CA ARG A 529 -22.49 -3.99 -12.89
C ARG A 529 -21.09 -4.31 -12.38
N VAL A 530 -20.23 -4.79 -13.28
CA VAL A 530 -18.79 -4.89 -13.05
C VAL A 530 -18.09 -3.57 -13.34
N MET A 531 -16.94 -3.37 -12.73
CA MET A 531 -16.07 -2.23 -12.94
C MET A 531 -15.55 -2.21 -14.38
N LYS A 532 -15.51 -1.01 -14.96
CA LYS A 532 -14.90 -0.77 -16.27
C LYS A 532 -13.75 0.20 -16.10
N LYS A 533 -12.60 -0.15 -16.68
CA LYS A 533 -11.42 0.71 -16.81
C LYS A 533 -11.76 1.99 -17.59
N PHE A 534 -10.87 2.98 -17.57
CA PHE A 534 -11.03 4.21 -18.36
C PHE A 534 -11.16 3.95 -19.87
N ASN A 535 -10.46 2.93 -20.37
CA ASN A 535 -10.56 2.47 -21.76
C ASN A 535 -11.85 1.71 -22.12
N LYS A 536 -12.80 1.63 -21.16
CA LYS A 536 -14.12 0.98 -21.25
C LYS A 536 -14.11 -0.55 -21.29
N ARG A 537 -12.93 -1.19 -21.20
CA ARG A 537 -12.84 -2.64 -20.97
C ARG A 537 -13.28 -2.97 -19.54
N THR A 538 -13.88 -4.14 -19.38
CA THR A 538 -14.08 -4.72 -18.06
C THR A 538 -12.71 -5.03 -17.46
N TYR A 539 -12.51 -4.73 -16.18
CA TYR A 539 -11.33 -5.17 -15.47
C TYR A 539 -11.50 -6.64 -15.04
N ASN A 540 -10.51 -7.46 -15.37
CA ASN A 540 -10.38 -8.84 -14.90
C ASN A 540 -9.14 -8.89 -14.01
N GLU A 541 -9.33 -9.38 -12.80
CA GLU A 541 -8.26 -9.72 -11.88
C GLU A 541 -7.85 -11.17 -12.17
N GLU A 542 -6.65 -11.37 -12.72
CA GLU A 542 -6.13 -12.72 -12.97
C GLU A 542 -5.60 -13.29 -11.65
N VAL A 543 -6.20 -14.39 -11.18
CA VAL A 543 -5.83 -15.04 -9.91
C VAL A 543 -5.22 -16.43 -10.10
N PHE A 544 -5.11 -16.88 -11.37
CA PHE A 544 -4.49 -18.14 -11.79
C PHE A 544 -4.92 -19.40 -11.01
N GLY A 545 -6.12 -19.36 -10.40
CA GLY A 545 -6.64 -20.46 -9.62
C GLY A 545 -7.03 -21.67 -10.48
N LYS A 546 -7.13 -22.83 -9.83
CA LYS A 546 -7.40 -24.10 -10.52
C LYS A 546 -8.84 -24.27 -10.99
N VAL A 547 -9.80 -23.60 -10.33
CA VAL A 547 -11.22 -23.62 -10.72
C VAL A 547 -11.57 -22.34 -11.45
N TYR A 548 -11.31 -21.19 -10.83
CA TYR A 548 -11.53 -19.86 -11.39
C TYR A 548 -10.18 -19.23 -11.70
N ARG A 549 -9.99 -18.80 -12.94
CA ARG A 549 -8.75 -18.15 -13.38
C ARG A 549 -8.75 -16.64 -13.19
N GLU A 550 -9.94 -16.05 -13.16
CA GLU A 550 -10.12 -14.61 -13.04
C GLU A 550 -11.36 -14.28 -12.21
N PHE A 551 -11.35 -13.12 -11.56
CA PHE A 551 -12.53 -12.47 -11.00
C PHE A 551 -12.73 -11.09 -11.64
N ASN A 552 -13.87 -10.49 -11.38
CA ASN A 552 -14.14 -9.10 -11.73
C ASN A 552 -14.33 -8.28 -10.45
N TYR A 553 -14.04 -7.00 -10.53
CA TYR A 553 -14.44 -6.06 -9.48
C TYR A 553 -15.88 -5.61 -9.71
N LEU A 554 -16.65 -5.50 -8.64
CA LEU A 554 -17.93 -4.83 -8.65
C LEU A 554 -17.74 -3.35 -8.98
N HIS A 555 -18.69 -2.80 -9.74
CA HIS A 555 -18.81 -1.35 -9.84
C HIS A 555 -19.08 -0.78 -8.43
N PRO A 556 -18.51 0.37 -8.02
CA PRO A 556 -18.66 0.86 -6.64
C PRO A 556 -20.11 0.98 -6.16
N GLN A 557 -21.01 1.55 -6.98
CA GLN A 557 -22.45 1.55 -6.64
C GLN A 557 -23.08 0.15 -6.54
N ALA A 558 -22.59 -0.84 -7.30
CA ALA A 558 -23.08 -2.21 -7.20
C ALA A 558 -22.63 -2.86 -5.88
N THR A 559 -21.41 -2.59 -5.42
CA THR A 559 -20.95 -2.95 -4.08
C THR A 559 -21.89 -2.39 -3.01
N ILE A 560 -22.19 -1.08 -3.04
CA ILE A 560 -23.13 -0.47 -2.08
C ILE A 560 -24.45 -1.25 -2.04
N ASN A 561 -25.06 -1.45 -3.20
CA ASN A 561 -26.38 -2.09 -3.26
C ASN A 561 -26.34 -3.53 -2.70
N VAL A 562 -25.34 -4.31 -3.10
CA VAL A 562 -25.19 -5.71 -2.65
C VAL A 562 -24.94 -5.75 -1.15
N MET A 563 -24.00 -4.96 -0.64
CA MET A 563 -23.64 -4.97 0.77
C MET A 563 -24.74 -4.38 1.66
N THR A 564 -25.54 -3.40 1.19
CA THR A 564 -26.71 -2.92 1.93
C THR A 564 -27.76 -4.03 2.06
N ASP A 565 -28.02 -4.79 1.00
CA ASP A 565 -28.95 -5.93 1.06
C ASP A 565 -28.44 -7.01 2.03
N VAL A 566 -27.14 -7.33 1.98
CA VAL A 566 -26.51 -8.29 2.91
C VAL A 566 -26.52 -7.79 4.36
N LEU A 567 -26.33 -6.50 4.60
CA LEU A 567 -26.38 -5.91 5.93
C LEU A 567 -27.78 -6.08 6.55
N ILE A 568 -28.83 -5.91 5.76
CA ILE A 568 -30.21 -6.15 6.20
C ILE A 568 -30.40 -7.63 6.57
N ASP A 569 -29.85 -8.55 5.78
CA ASP A 569 -29.91 -9.98 6.10
C ASP A 569 -29.14 -10.30 7.39
N TYR A 570 -27.94 -9.75 7.57
CA TYR A 570 -27.19 -9.88 8.82
C TYR A 570 -27.97 -9.38 10.03
N GLN A 571 -28.63 -8.22 9.93
CA GLN A 571 -29.49 -7.71 11.00
C GLN A 571 -30.71 -8.60 11.27
N ASN A 572 -31.33 -9.17 10.23
CA ASN A 572 -32.48 -10.06 10.38
C ASN A 572 -32.11 -11.40 11.02
N GLU A 573 -30.90 -11.88 10.77
CA GLU A 573 -30.36 -13.14 11.29
C GLU A 573 -29.53 -12.94 12.56
N GLU A 574 -29.56 -11.74 13.15
CA GLU A 574 -28.89 -11.37 14.41
C GLU A 574 -27.37 -11.65 14.35
N ILE A 575 -26.74 -11.35 13.22
CA ILE A 575 -25.29 -11.41 13.03
C ILE A 575 -24.68 -10.10 13.55
N ASP A 576 -23.78 -10.19 14.52
CA ASP A 576 -23.15 -9.02 15.15
C ASP A 576 -21.73 -8.73 14.62
N ASN A 577 -21.01 -9.73 14.09
CA ASN A 577 -19.56 -9.67 13.85
C ASN A 577 -19.21 -9.96 12.39
N VAL A 578 -18.58 -9.01 11.70
CA VAL A 578 -18.17 -9.15 10.29
C VAL A 578 -16.75 -8.64 10.06
N LEU A 579 -15.97 -9.37 9.27
CA LEU A 579 -14.71 -8.88 8.72
C LEU A 579 -14.90 -8.55 7.25
N ILE A 580 -14.56 -7.31 6.85
CA ILE A 580 -14.62 -6.88 5.45
C ILE A 580 -13.21 -6.84 4.85
N SER A 581 -13.08 -7.40 3.64
CA SER A 581 -11.90 -7.33 2.80
C SER A 581 -12.24 -6.79 1.39
N GLY A 582 -11.21 -6.51 0.60
CA GLY A 582 -11.27 -6.00 -0.77
C GLY A 582 -11.54 -4.50 -0.81
N ILE A 583 -12.66 -4.04 -0.23
CA ILE A 583 -12.99 -2.60 -0.22
C ILE A 583 -12.30 -1.81 0.90
N SER A 584 -11.65 -2.51 1.84
CA SER A 584 -10.80 -1.93 2.89
C SER A 584 -9.42 -1.52 2.38
N ASN A 585 -8.93 -2.20 1.34
CA ASN A 585 -7.54 -2.15 0.88
C ASN A 585 -7.41 -2.06 -0.66
N THR A 586 -8.47 -1.65 -1.36
CA THR A 586 -8.44 -1.43 -2.81
C THR A 586 -9.18 -0.16 -3.20
N LEU A 587 -8.50 0.72 -3.96
CA LEU A 587 -9.10 1.91 -4.56
C LEU A 587 -8.71 2.00 -6.04
N PHE A 588 -9.71 2.14 -6.92
CA PHE A 588 -9.48 2.24 -8.35
C PHE A 588 -10.30 3.37 -8.98
N SER A 589 -9.80 3.89 -10.09
CA SER A 589 -10.55 4.71 -11.03
C SER A 589 -11.48 3.83 -11.89
N TYR A 590 -12.59 4.37 -12.38
CA TYR A 590 -13.51 3.62 -13.22
C TYR A 590 -14.30 4.51 -14.18
N SER A 591 -14.91 3.89 -15.18
CA SER A 591 -15.76 4.58 -16.14
C SER A 591 -17.24 4.28 -15.99
N GLU A 592 -18.05 5.34 -16.14
CA GLU A 592 -19.50 5.25 -16.23
C GLU A 592 -19.99 5.94 -17.51
N GLY A 593 -20.27 5.14 -18.54
CA GLY A 593 -20.53 5.66 -19.88
C GLY A 593 -19.34 6.49 -20.37
N ASN A 594 -19.55 7.79 -20.60
CA ASN A 594 -18.50 8.71 -21.02
C ASN A 594 -17.77 9.39 -19.85
N ARG A 595 -18.19 9.16 -18.60
CA ARG A 595 -17.55 9.75 -17.42
C ARG A 595 -16.34 8.91 -17.01
N GLU A 596 -15.28 9.59 -16.62
CA GLU A 596 -14.08 9.07 -15.97
C GLU A 596 -14.16 9.51 -14.51
N LEU A 597 -14.14 8.55 -13.59
CA LEU A 597 -14.27 8.75 -12.15
C LEU A 597 -13.01 8.22 -11.48
N ASP A 598 -12.46 9.00 -10.56
CA ASP A 598 -11.18 8.74 -9.92
C ASP A 598 -11.28 7.85 -8.67
N ARG A 599 -10.14 7.62 -8.01
CA ARG A 599 -10.04 6.83 -6.77
C ARG A 599 -10.77 7.49 -5.61
N LEU A 600 -10.81 8.84 -5.56
CA LEU A 600 -11.60 9.58 -4.57
C LEU A 600 -13.10 9.26 -4.71
N SER A 601 -13.60 9.16 -5.94
CA SER A 601 -14.97 8.75 -6.21
C SER A 601 -15.26 7.34 -5.65
N THR A 602 -14.34 6.39 -5.81
CA THR A 602 -14.45 5.03 -5.24
C THR A 602 -14.40 5.06 -3.72
N LYS A 603 -13.45 5.79 -3.13
CA LYS A 603 -13.32 5.99 -1.68
C LYS A 603 -14.63 6.46 -1.05
N ASN A 604 -15.30 7.44 -1.67
CA ASN A 604 -16.57 7.96 -1.15
C ASN A 604 -17.68 6.90 -1.10
N HIS A 605 -17.72 5.96 -2.05
CA HIS A 605 -18.64 4.83 -1.98
C HIS A 605 -18.22 3.89 -0.83
N TYR A 606 -16.97 3.41 -0.84
CA TYR A 606 -16.50 2.42 0.13
C TYR A 606 -16.58 2.91 1.57
N ARG A 607 -16.18 4.17 1.82
CA ARG A 607 -16.35 4.81 3.14
C ARG A 607 -17.80 4.77 3.60
N SER A 608 -18.75 5.14 2.74
CA SER A 608 -20.17 5.23 3.11
C SER A 608 -20.82 3.89 3.46
N ILE A 609 -20.38 2.78 2.86
CA ILE A 609 -20.90 1.45 3.21
C ILE A 609 -20.18 0.86 4.41
N ILE A 610 -18.88 1.13 4.56
CA ILE A 610 -18.12 0.72 5.74
C ILE A 610 -18.67 1.40 7.00
N GLU A 611 -18.98 2.70 6.94
CA GLU A 611 -19.64 3.44 8.03
C GLU A 611 -20.99 2.82 8.43
N GLN A 612 -21.80 2.38 7.46
CA GLN A 612 -23.07 1.71 7.77
C GLN A 612 -22.87 0.36 8.48
N TYR A 613 -21.81 -0.37 8.13
CA TYR A 613 -21.46 -1.63 8.77
C TYR A 613 -20.92 -1.38 10.19
N SER A 614 -19.98 -0.44 10.38
CA SER A 614 -19.41 -0.12 11.69
C SER A 614 -20.43 0.47 12.67
N GLU A 615 -21.42 1.22 12.19
CA GLU A 615 -22.53 1.71 13.02
C GLU A 615 -23.50 0.60 13.46
N SER A 616 -23.54 -0.52 12.73
CA SER A 616 -24.53 -1.59 12.92
C SER A 616 -23.96 -2.84 13.57
N LEU A 617 -22.66 -3.11 13.38
CA LEU A 617 -21.98 -4.37 13.65
C LEU A 617 -20.60 -4.11 14.25
N ASN A 618 -20.04 -5.10 14.96
CA ASN A 618 -18.61 -5.10 15.28
C ASN A 618 -17.82 -5.39 13.99
N LEU A 619 -16.95 -4.45 13.61
CA LEU A 619 -16.30 -4.48 12.31
C LEU A 619 -14.78 -4.64 12.42
N LEU A 620 -14.29 -5.68 11.76
CA LEU A 620 -12.87 -5.85 11.46
C LEU A 620 -12.61 -5.55 9.98
N LEU A 621 -11.47 -4.95 9.69
CA LEU A 621 -11.04 -4.70 8.32
C LEU A 621 -9.70 -5.38 8.06
N GLU A 622 -9.59 -6.06 6.92
CA GLU A 622 -8.34 -6.64 6.43
C GLU A 622 -7.49 -5.55 5.77
N GLN A 623 -6.27 -5.34 6.27
CA GLN A 623 -5.30 -4.33 5.84
C GLN A 623 -5.89 -2.96 5.50
N PRO A 624 -6.71 -2.34 6.38
CA PRO A 624 -7.42 -1.11 6.06
C PRO A 624 -6.46 0.03 5.75
N PHE A 625 -6.76 0.76 4.67
CA PHE A 625 -6.17 2.07 4.43
C PHE A 625 -6.49 3.03 5.58
N ALA A 626 -5.55 3.93 5.91
CA ALA A 626 -5.62 4.80 7.08
C ALA A 626 -6.90 5.64 7.19
N TYR A 627 -7.54 6.00 6.07
CA TYR A 627 -8.84 6.69 6.08
C TYR A 627 -10.01 5.86 6.64
N LEU A 628 -9.79 4.58 6.99
CA LEU A 628 -10.77 3.64 7.54
C LEU A 628 -10.42 3.19 8.96
N TRP A 629 -9.32 3.64 9.56
CA TRP A 629 -8.88 3.16 10.88
C TRP A 629 -9.84 3.53 12.02
N ASP A 630 -10.61 4.61 11.88
CA ASP A 630 -11.69 4.99 12.80
C ASP A 630 -12.96 4.15 12.64
N GLN A 631 -13.00 3.23 11.67
CA GLN A 631 -14.17 2.39 11.37
C GLN A 631 -13.99 0.93 11.77
N THR A 632 -12.90 0.57 12.44
CA THR A 632 -12.60 -0.81 12.81
C THR A 632 -12.14 -0.95 14.25
N GLU A 633 -12.36 -2.13 14.83
CA GLU A 633 -11.92 -2.46 16.19
C GLU A 633 -10.47 -2.96 16.26
N ALA A 634 -9.92 -3.44 15.15
CA ALA A 634 -8.53 -3.86 15.04
C ALA A 634 -8.06 -3.89 13.58
N ILE A 635 -6.76 -3.72 13.37
CA ILE A 635 -6.12 -3.91 12.07
C ILE A 635 -5.80 -5.39 11.88
N ILE A 636 -6.35 -5.99 10.82
CA ILE A 636 -6.15 -7.41 10.51
C ILE A 636 -5.14 -7.58 9.38
N ASP A 637 -4.25 -8.57 9.52
CA ASP A 637 -3.21 -8.94 8.54
C ASP A 637 -2.19 -7.82 8.26
N LEU A 638 -1.75 -7.10 9.29
CA LEU A 638 -0.70 -6.08 9.16
C LEU A 638 0.63 -6.73 8.72
N PRO A 639 1.27 -6.25 7.63
CA PRO A 639 2.58 -6.74 7.20
C PRO A 639 3.63 -6.51 8.28
N SER A 640 4.41 -7.55 8.56
CA SER A 640 5.47 -7.49 9.59
C SER A 640 6.81 -6.94 9.08
N ARG A 641 6.93 -6.73 7.76
CA ARG A 641 8.14 -6.32 7.03
C ARG A 641 7.77 -5.42 5.84
N SER A 642 8.78 -4.87 5.16
CA SER A 642 8.61 -4.19 3.88
C SER A 642 8.68 -5.16 2.70
N SER A 643 8.54 -4.63 1.49
CA SER A 643 8.68 -5.38 0.23
C SER A 643 10.10 -5.88 -0.05
N ASN A 644 11.09 -5.50 0.77
CA ASN A 644 12.52 -5.82 0.58
C ASN A 644 13.08 -5.34 -0.78
N TYR A 645 12.76 -4.11 -1.17
CA TYR A 645 13.39 -3.49 -2.34
C TYR A 645 14.92 -3.43 -2.19
N VAL A 646 15.66 -3.55 -3.29
CA VAL A 646 17.13 -3.62 -3.28
C VAL A 646 17.82 -2.38 -2.68
N PHE A 647 17.14 -1.23 -2.71
CA PHE A 647 17.63 0.04 -2.16
C PHE A 647 17.17 0.29 -0.72
N VAL A 648 16.37 -0.60 -0.13
CA VAL A 648 15.98 -0.51 1.29
C VAL A 648 17.12 -1.09 2.13
N ASP A 649 17.60 -0.29 3.09
CA ASP A 649 18.70 -0.67 3.97
C ASP A 649 18.19 -1.32 5.27
N GLU A 650 17.01 -0.91 5.76
CA GLU A 650 16.45 -1.40 7.02
C GLU A 650 14.90 -1.43 7.03
N ASP A 651 14.33 -2.54 7.51
CA ASP A 651 12.92 -2.65 7.88
C ASP A 651 12.68 -2.04 9.26
N ILE A 652 11.70 -1.16 9.37
CA ILE A 652 11.25 -0.59 10.64
C ILE A 652 9.77 -0.87 10.89
N PRO A 653 9.35 -1.07 12.14
CA PRO A 653 7.95 -1.34 12.47
C PRO A 653 7.14 -0.04 12.64
N PHE A 654 7.22 0.89 11.69
CA PHE A 654 6.65 2.24 11.81
C PHE A 654 5.17 2.26 12.20
N ILE A 655 4.35 1.40 11.59
CA ILE A 655 2.91 1.32 11.92
C ILE A 655 2.73 0.87 13.38
N ALA A 656 3.50 -0.11 13.84
CA ALA A 656 3.45 -0.57 15.22
C ALA A 656 3.93 0.49 16.22
N LEU A 657 5.02 1.20 15.90
CA LEU A 657 5.51 2.34 16.71
C LEU A 657 4.45 3.45 16.82
N THR A 658 3.65 3.63 15.77
CA THR A 658 2.56 4.60 15.73
C THR A 658 1.35 4.15 16.54
N LEU A 659 0.96 2.87 16.45
CA LEU A 659 -0.37 2.41 16.88
C LEU A 659 -0.38 1.53 18.14
N LYS A 660 0.76 0.99 18.60
CA LYS A 660 0.78 0.18 19.83
C LYS A 660 0.29 0.99 21.03
N GLY A 661 -0.65 0.42 21.79
CA GLY A 661 -1.34 1.06 22.90
C GLY A 661 -2.57 1.88 22.48
N VAL A 662 -2.83 2.02 21.17
CA VAL A 662 -3.99 2.74 20.61
C VAL A 662 -4.94 1.79 19.88
N MET A 663 -4.43 0.90 19.03
CA MET A 663 -5.23 0.01 18.19
C MET A 663 -4.64 -1.40 18.22
N PRO A 664 -5.43 -2.45 18.52
CA PRO A 664 -4.97 -3.83 18.36
C PRO A 664 -4.60 -4.13 16.91
N MET A 665 -3.49 -4.83 16.72
CA MET A 665 -2.94 -5.17 15.41
C MET A 665 -2.64 -6.66 15.36
N TYR A 666 -3.11 -7.33 14.32
CA TYR A 666 -2.88 -8.74 14.08
C TYR A 666 -1.92 -8.90 12.91
N GLY A 667 -0.86 -9.66 13.11
CA GLY A 667 0.06 -10.00 12.03
C GLY A 667 -0.53 -11.05 11.08
N GLU A 668 0.25 -11.34 10.04
CA GLU A 668 -0.01 -12.42 9.08
C GLU A 668 -0.11 -13.80 9.76
N TYR A 669 -0.65 -14.79 9.06
CA TYR A 669 -0.78 -16.14 9.61
C TYR A 669 0.58 -16.82 9.87
N VAL A 670 0.80 -17.26 11.11
CA VAL A 670 1.99 -18.01 11.55
C VAL A 670 2.20 -19.31 10.74
N ASN A 671 1.11 -19.92 10.25
CA ASN A 671 1.11 -21.13 9.43
C ASN A 671 1.99 -21.03 8.18
N PHE A 672 2.13 -19.83 7.61
CA PHE A 672 2.79 -19.60 6.32
C PHE A 672 4.18 -18.96 6.45
N GLN A 673 4.61 -18.69 7.68
CA GLN A 673 5.90 -18.07 7.94
C GLN A 673 7.03 -19.10 7.85
N ALA A 674 8.00 -18.83 6.96
CA ALA A 674 9.12 -19.74 6.72
C ALA A 674 10.02 -19.91 7.96
N ASN A 675 10.19 -18.83 8.76
CA ASN A 675 10.91 -18.85 10.03
C ASN A 675 10.00 -18.39 11.17
N GLN A 676 9.27 -19.34 11.75
CA GLN A 676 8.32 -19.09 12.83
C GLN A 676 8.96 -18.54 14.11
N ALA A 677 10.23 -18.87 14.40
CA ALA A 677 10.94 -18.34 15.56
C ALA A 677 11.27 -16.86 15.39
N ALA A 678 11.79 -16.46 14.23
CA ALA A 678 12.03 -15.05 13.94
C ALA A 678 10.72 -14.26 13.91
N PHE A 679 9.66 -14.80 13.30
CA PHE A 679 8.36 -14.15 13.25
C PHE A 679 7.73 -13.99 14.64
N PHE A 680 7.89 -14.97 15.54
CA PHE A 680 7.46 -14.85 16.93
C PHE A 680 8.14 -13.69 17.66
N LEU A 681 9.45 -13.54 17.47
CA LEU A 681 10.20 -12.40 18.03
C LEU A 681 9.76 -11.06 17.41
N GLN A 682 9.42 -11.04 16.12
CA GLN A 682 8.86 -9.85 15.47
C GLN A 682 7.50 -9.47 16.07
N MET A 683 6.62 -10.43 16.36
CA MET A 683 5.35 -10.15 17.05
C MET A 683 5.57 -9.54 18.44
N ILE A 684 6.59 -9.99 19.18
CA ILE A 684 6.98 -9.39 20.47
C ILE A 684 7.52 -7.96 20.28
N GLU A 685 8.46 -7.77 19.35
CA GLU A 685 9.06 -6.45 19.07
C GLU A 685 8.01 -5.41 18.67
N GLN A 686 7.03 -5.82 17.87
CA GLN A 686 6.01 -4.93 17.30
C GLN A 686 4.72 -4.88 18.13
N GLY A 687 4.56 -5.77 19.12
CA GLY A 687 3.32 -5.91 19.88
C GLY A 687 2.14 -6.40 19.03
N LEU A 688 2.39 -7.27 18.05
CA LEU A 688 1.35 -7.86 17.19
C LEU A 688 0.70 -9.07 17.86
N HIS A 689 -0.60 -9.22 17.68
CA HIS A 689 -1.34 -10.40 18.11
C HIS A 689 -1.18 -11.55 17.11
N PRO A 690 -1.09 -12.81 17.59
CA PRO A 690 -0.86 -13.96 16.73
C PRO A 690 -2.11 -14.33 15.93
N SER A 691 -1.89 -14.74 14.66
CA SER A 691 -2.93 -15.21 13.74
C SER A 691 -2.62 -16.61 13.23
N PHE A 692 -3.63 -17.48 13.16
CA PHE A 692 -3.56 -18.80 12.52
C PHE A 692 -4.72 -19.01 11.56
N LEU A 693 -4.49 -19.75 10.46
CA LEU A 693 -5.54 -20.23 9.56
C LEU A 693 -5.66 -21.74 9.66
N ILE A 694 -6.82 -22.23 10.09
CA ILE A 694 -7.03 -23.61 10.48
C ILE A 694 -8.16 -24.27 9.68
N THR A 695 -7.98 -25.57 9.42
CA THR A 695 -8.99 -26.47 8.85
C THR A 695 -9.11 -27.72 9.69
N HIS A 696 -10.29 -28.33 9.75
CA HIS A 696 -10.43 -29.69 10.28
C HIS A 696 -9.78 -30.71 9.32
N GLU A 697 -10.15 -30.65 8.05
CA GLU A 697 -9.63 -31.53 7.00
C GLU A 697 -8.19 -31.18 6.61
N SER A 698 -7.51 -32.15 5.99
CA SER A 698 -6.17 -31.95 5.45
C SER A 698 -6.17 -30.94 4.30
N PRO A 699 -5.21 -29.99 4.23
CA PRO A 699 -5.08 -29.07 3.09
C PRO A 699 -4.86 -29.77 1.74
N ALA A 700 -4.55 -31.09 1.74
CA ALA A 700 -4.50 -31.89 0.52
C ALA A 700 -5.82 -31.88 -0.27
N GLU A 701 -6.96 -31.71 0.39
CA GLU A 701 -8.28 -31.62 -0.25
C GLU A 701 -8.44 -30.30 -1.05
N LEU A 702 -7.66 -29.26 -0.72
CA LEU A 702 -7.65 -27.98 -1.43
C LEU A 702 -6.82 -27.99 -2.71
N ILE A 703 -6.11 -29.08 -3.01
CA ILE A 703 -5.17 -29.11 -4.14
C ILE A 703 -5.84 -28.84 -5.48
N ASN A 704 -7.16 -29.05 -5.63
CA ASN A 704 -7.89 -28.81 -6.88
C ASN A 704 -8.80 -27.58 -6.81
N THR A 705 -8.59 -26.71 -5.82
CA THR A 705 -9.41 -25.52 -5.60
C THR A 705 -8.63 -24.22 -5.83
N ASN A 706 -9.31 -23.08 -5.75
CA ASN A 706 -8.66 -21.76 -5.73
C ASN A 706 -7.90 -21.48 -4.42
N ALA A 707 -8.23 -22.19 -3.34
CA ALA A 707 -7.53 -22.07 -2.06
C ALA A 707 -6.31 -23.01 -1.93
N SER A 708 -5.77 -23.49 -3.06
CA SER A 708 -4.61 -24.41 -3.10
C SER A 708 -3.30 -23.80 -2.57
N TYR A 709 -3.25 -22.47 -2.36
CA TYR A 709 -2.15 -21.79 -1.66
C TYR A 709 -2.11 -22.13 -0.16
N ILE A 710 -3.20 -22.65 0.41
CA ILE A 710 -3.24 -23.11 1.80
C ILE A 710 -2.62 -24.50 1.87
N TYR A 711 -1.33 -24.57 2.19
CA TYR A 711 -0.58 -25.83 2.25
C TYR A 711 -0.39 -26.37 3.68
N SER A 712 -0.73 -25.62 4.73
CA SER A 712 -0.51 -26.02 6.12
C SER A 712 -1.53 -25.42 7.10
N SER A 713 -2.72 -26.02 7.20
CA SER A 713 -3.84 -25.54 8.04
C SER A 713 -4.48 -26.59 8.96
N GLN A 714 -4.18 -27.88 8.80
CA GLN A 714 -4.90 -28.93 9.55
C GLN A 714 -4.71 -28.78 11.08
N TYR A 715 -5.81 -28.66 11.82
CA TYR A 715 -5.83 -28.37 13.26
C TYR A 715 -4.95 -29.34 14.09
N GLU A 716 -5.01 -30.63 13.79
CA GLU A 716 -4.25 -31.67 14.50
C GLU A 716 -2.74 -31.36 14.58
N ARG A 717 -2.20 -30.63 13.59
CA ARG A 717 -0.78 -30.24 13.54
C ARG A 717 -0.45 -29.03 14.41
N TYR A 718 -1.44 -28.20 14.75
CA TYR A 718 -1.28 -26.92 15.43
C TYR A 718 -1.89 -26.86 16.83
N GLN A 719 -2.70 -27.85 17.22
CA GLN A 719 -3.40 -27.92 18.52
C GLN A 719 -2.50 -27.75 19.77
N GLU A 720 -1.20 -28.07 19.67
CA GLU A 720 -0.23 -27.85 20.74
C GLU A 720 0.55 -26.54 20.58
N MET A 721 0.77 -26.09 19.35
CA MET A 721 1.52 -24.86 19.05
C MET A 721 0.71 -23.62 19.40
N ILE A 722 -0.57 -23.59 19.04
CA ILE A 722 -1.43 -22.42 19.23
C ILE A 722 -1.52 -22.01 20.71
N PRO A 723 -1.82 -22.93 21.67
CA PRO A 723 -1.83 -22.55 23.09
C PRO A 723 -0.46 -22.10 23.62
N SER A 724 0.64 -22.64 23.11
CA SER A 724 2.00 -22.21 23.48
C SER A 724 2.27 -20.77 23.04
N TYR A 725 1.89 -20.43 21.80
CA TYR A 725 1.98 -19.06 21.30
C TYR A 725 1.14 -18.11 22.14
N TYR A 726 -0.09 -18.50 22.46
CA TYR A 726 -0.98 -17.71 23.31
C TYR A 726 -0.36 -17.45 24.68
N GLU A 727 0.09 -18.50 25.38
CA GLU A 727 0.62 -18.40 26.74
C GLU A 727 1.84 -17.47 26.82
N GLU A 728 2.77 -17.58 25.86
CA GLU A 728 3.98 -16.77 25.87
C GLU A 728 3.72 -15.30 25.46
N LEU A 729 2.91 -15.07 24.43
CA LEU A 729 2.62 -13.71 23.95
C LEU A 729 1.68 -12.96 24.89
N GLU A 730 0.73 -13.63 25.53
CA GLU A 730 -0.16 -13.02 26.52
C GLU A 730 0.64 -12.53 27.74
N GLN A 731 1.65 -13.28 28.20
CA GLN A 731 2.51 -12.85 29.29
C GLN A 731 3.29 -11.58 28.96
N VAL A 732 3.79 -11.48 27.72
CA VAL A 732 4.48 -10.28 27.24
C VAL A 732 3.50 -9.11 27.14
N HIS A 733 2.36 -9.32 26.48
CA HIS A 733 1.33 -8.30 26.29
C HIS A 733 0.82 -7.76 27.64
N ALA A 734 0.57 -8.62 28.62
CA ALA A 734 0.12 -8.24 29.95
C ALA A 734 1.07 -7.27 30.67
N ALA A 735 2.37 -7.30 30.34
CA ALA A 735 3.34 -6.35 30.89
C ALA A 735 3.26 -4.96 30.24
N VAL A 736 2.70 -4.84 29.03
CA VAL A 736 2.69 -3.62 28.20
C VAL A 736 1.29 -3.24 27.71
N VAL A 737 0.26 -3.75 28.38
CA VAL A 737 -1.15 -3.52 28.03
C VAL A 737 -1.50 -2.04 28.09
N GLY A 738 -2.05 -1.52 27.00
CA GLY A 738 -2.44 -0.12 26.84
C GLY A 738 -1.26 0.87 26.83
N ALA A 739 -0.02 0.39 26.98
CA ALA A 739 1.16 1.24 26.99
C ALA A 739 1.63 1.52 25.56
N VAL A 740 1.95 2.79 25.29
CA VAL A 740 2.63 3.19 24.04
C VAL A 740 4.14 2.96 24.13
N ILE A 741 4.77 2.74 22.96
CA ILE A 741 6.22 2.68 22.82
C ILE A 741 6.78 4.11 22.89
N VAL A 742 7.78 4.32 23.73
CA VAL A 742 8.43 5.63 24.00
C VAL A 742 9.92 5.65 23.72
N ASP A 743 10.54 4.48 23.54
CA ASP A 743 11.92 4.37 23.05
C ASP A 743 12.09 3.05 22.28
N TYR A 744 12.96 3.07 21.26
CA TYR A 744 13.21 1.94 20.39
C TYR A 744 14.66 1.99 19.91
N GLN A 745 15.43 0.96 20.24
CA GLN A 745 16.85 0.89 19.97
C GLN A 745 17.22 -0.46 19.37
N ARG A 746 17.87 -0.44 18.19
CA ARG A 746 18.47 -1.63 17.58
C ARG A 746 19.99 -1.59 17.73
N SER A 747 20.57 -2.64 18.29
CA SER A 747 22.01 -2.79 18.52
C SER A 747 22.47 -4.17 18.05
N GLY A 748 22.90 -4.25 16.78
CA GLY A 748 23.26 -5.51 16.15
C GLY A 748 22.02 -6.41 16.00
N SER A 749 22.05 -7.60 16.60
CA SER A 749 20.92 -8.54 16.59
C SER A 749 19.94 -8.36 17.74
N ILE A 750 20.18 -7.39 18.64
CA ILE A 750 19.32 -7.14 19.81
C ILE A 750 18.54 -5.86 19.59
N THR A 751 17.22 -5.94 19.73
CA THR A 751 16.32 -4.78 19.78
C THR A 751 15.85 -4.58 21.21
N LYS A 752 15.81 -3.33 21.68
CA LYS A 752 15.18 -2.89 22.93
C LYS A 752 13.98 -2.02 22.59
N VAL A 753 12.83 -2.34 23.18
CA VAL A 753 11.58 -1.59 23.06
C VAL A 753 11.16 -1.17 24.45
N SER A 754 11.07 0.14 24.69
CA SER A 754 10.74 0.71 26.01
C SER A 754 9.33 1.31 25.96
N TYR A 755 8.52 1.00 26.97
CA TYR A 755 7.12 1.40 27.05
C TYR A 755 6.90 2.49 28.10
N GLU A 756 5.86 3.31 27.92
CA GLU A 756 5.58 4.45 28.82
C GLU A 756 5.32 4.04 30.29
N ASN A 757 4.94 2.78 30.51
CA ASN A 757 4.73 2.23 31.85
C ASN A 757 6.05 1.80 32.55
N GLY A 758 7.21 2.01 31.91
CA GLY A 758 8.54 1.71 32.44
C GLY A 758 8.97 0.25 32.28
N VAL A 759 8.34 -0.47 31.34
CA VAL A 759 8.73 -1.83 30.95
C VAL A 759 9.61 -1.78 29.71
N ASP A 760 10.71 -2.52 29.76
CA ASP A 760 11.61 -2.74 28.63
C ASP A 760 11.48 -4.18 28.13
N ILE A 761 11.36 -4.34 26.82
CA ILE A 761 11.41 -5.64 26.14
C ILE A 761 12.68 -5.70 25.29
N TYR A 762 13.53 -6.68 25.57
CA TYR A 762 14.73 -6.99 24.80
C TYR A 762 14.46 -8.21 23.93
N VAL A 763 14.81 -8.16 22.65
CA VAL A 763 14.59 -9.22 21.66
C VAL A 763 15.92 -9.54 20.99
N ASN A 764 16.36 -10.79 21.00
CA ASN A 764 17.61 -11.23 20.37
C ASN A 764 17.33 -12.17 19.18
N TYR A 765 17.60 -11.68 17.97
CA TYR A 765 17.42 -12.42 16.72
C TYR A 765 18.59 -13.33 16.35
N SER A 766 19.72 -13.25 17.05
CA SER A 766 20.86 -14.14 16.79
C SER A 766 20.67 -15.51 17.46
N ASP A 767 21.39 -16.53 16.97
CA ASP A 767 21.40 -17.87 17.54
C ASP A 767 22.33 -18.02 18.76
N VAL A 768 22.95 -16.92 19.19
CA VAL A 768 23.89 -16.86 20.32
C VAL A 768 23.39 -15.89 21.39
N GLU A 769 23.81 -16.14 22.63
CA GLU A 769 23.57 -15.20 23.73
C GLU A 769 24.22 -13.84 23.43
N GLY A 770 23.50 -12.77 23.71
CA GLY A 770 24.01 -11.41 23.63
C GLY A 770 23.62 -10.58 24.85
N SER A 771 24.15 -9.36 24.92
CA SER A 771 23.90 -8.44 26.02
C SER A 771 23.71 -7.01 25.57
N LEU A 772 22.70 -6.33 26.09
CA LEU A 772 22.46 -4.90 25.94
C LEU A 772 22.12 -4.32 27.31
N ASP A 773 22.65 -3.15 27.67
CA ASP A 773 22.46 -2.51 28.99
C ASP A 773 22.77 -3.40 30.22
N GLY A 774 23.66 -4.39 30.05
CA GLY A 774 23.98 -5.37 31.10
C GLY A 774 22.92 -6.46 31.29
N VAL A 775 21.87 -6.47 30.48
CA VAL A 775 20.86 -7.53 30.40
C VAL A 775 21.35 -8.60 29.44
N MET A 776 21.54 -9.84 29.93
CA MET A 776 21.81 -11.01 29.08
C MET A 776 20.49 -11.57 28.51
N ILE A 777 20.48 -11.86 27.21
CA ILE A 777 19.37 -12.46 26.47
C ILE A 777 19.91 -13.64 25.65
N GLU A 778 19.33 -14.82 25.86
CA GLU A 778 19.67 -16.04 25.11
C GLU A 778 19.42 -15.86 23.60
N GLY A 779 20.03 -16.70 22.77
CA GLY A 779 19.79 -16.69 21.33
C GLY A 779 18.34 -17.03 20.99
N LEU A 780 17.78 -16.36 19.98
CA LEU A 780 16.40 -16.50 19.51
C LEU A 780 15.38 -16.41 20.66
N SER A 781 15.57 -15.42 21.53
CA SER A 781 14.78 -15.26 22.74
C SER A 781 14.50 -13.79 23.04
N TYR A 782 13.68 -13.55 24.05
CA TYR A 782 13.33 -12.22 24.52
C TYR A 782 13.41 -12.16 26.04
N LYS A 783 13.40 -10.93 26.58
CA LYS A 783 13.38 -10.69 28.02
C LYS A 783 12.62 -9.42 28.34
N VAL A 784 11.64 -9.56 29.22
CA VAL A 784 10.87 -8.45 29.78
C VAL A 784 11.53 -8.01 31.08
N VAL A 785 11.79 -6.71 31.23
CA VAL A 785 12.42 -6.10 32.40
C VAL A 785 11.56 -4.94 32.87
N ASN A 786 11.25 -4.90 34.17
CA ASN A 786 10.51 -3.80 34.78
C ASN A 786 11.47 -3.02 35.68
N ASP A 787 11.64 -1.73 35.41
CA ASP A 787 12.58 -0.87 36.14
C ASP A 787 12.02 -0.31 37.47
N TRP A 788 11.08 -1.03 38.11
CA TRP A 788 10.38 -0.60 39.34
C TRP A 788 10.67 -1.45 40.58
#